data_AF-A0A534Y017-F1
#
_entry.id   AF-A0A534Y017-F1
#
_cell.length_a   1.000
_cell.length_b   1.000
_cell.length_c   1.000
_cell.angle_alpha   90.00
_cell.angle_beta   90.00
_cell.angle_gamma   90.00
#
_symmetry.space_group_name_H-M   'P 1'
#
loop_
_entity.id
_entity.type
_entity.pdbx_description
1 polymer ?
#
loop_
_entity_poly.entity_id
_entity_poly.type
_entity_poly.pdbx_seq_one_letter_code
_entity_poly.pdbx_strand_id
1 'polypeptide(L)'
;MRRCSALLACALACARTSAPPPPPAPAAVDPPGSYFGQPTLVRLRGAGFTLGAVQQLGGGGHIALQDDFRAFLGTAPLQDVRWVDLSTLLATVPANLPPGTYGLSIEGPYGSGTVDSVFRVVDAVPASLSASATAPAGVHVGVAFTVSQAIANTGGMTALGVAAGAPQLGGPLATIQAPTGVADIPAGGSAIFTWSVIASATGTLQLTLPVDGIDEVDHRALGAQSTLAVSVVSPAHLVATPQPVSSPEAVGLPIQLSLGVVNDGGADAVGVAPAALTGTTNVSVLGAPVAQDVPAGATRTFVWRIKGTAPGTVTLGTSGSGTDAIDGSSAAFAPVQWNPITFVTEAAFDATLTVPPGVLPGETLTVTFAVNNPTAVDAQNVQPALGRSGTAAASLVPQSAPAVANIAAGQTVTFIWTYTAGGAGTLQLDASARGTDASSGGPVSASRTATTLVSDAAPVAQDPFADGTAFSYVFAYAGRVYLGPSQDGTRAVRMQPDGTGVEAVQFHFVKDPNGVKNSASLPPPPNDYFPSLGFLGCTQNTLQCGPDNEDGRGLFTSFTSGGTEWLFAAGDRQQSVFRHTYVTTDTTTAPSFSPTFVNMGGGMRGATAAAALGTTLYVGIADGGGSGIPGVLPIVQPFDSSHVGSAMFPGSLLSTAGTAIVDSMAIFNGALYAANAGSCGRYDGVSWTSCKPSDPGWTGLTSVSTSKNSDFVPSDKAVPAMAVSGAKMYFARNTTSGPQLWACSPATGQPCTSTDWAQVAPNTTGNLQLSQFDDPTLGTVSLLAATAQHLYVGYDSAGGVALFRSTTTAPSAGADFQRWATSGLGANLTQIVDGHALTFGTREYVYLSARSASGPVQVYRVAQ
;
A
#
# COMPACT_ATOMS: atom_id res chain seq x y z
N MET A 1 68.46 92.33 32.48
CA MET A 1 69.06 93.66 32.21
C MET A 1 67.95 94.71 32.25
N ARG A 2 68.06 95.70 33.14
CA ARG A 2 67.64 97.13 32.99
C ARG A 2 66.15 97.38 32.65
N ARG A 3 65.35 98.19 33.34
CA ARG A 3 65.53 99.33 34.28
C ARG A 3 64.11 99.60 34.85
N CYS A 4 63.92 99.73 36.16
CA CYS A 4 63.85 101.00 36.89
C CYS A 4 63.19 102.20 36.18
N SER A 5 62.26 102.83 36.91
CA SER A 5 61.88 104.25 36.85
C SER A 5 60.66 104.63 36.02
N ALA A 6 59.46 104.41 36.57
CA ALA A 6 58.29 105.29 36.39
C ALA A 6 57.28 105.17 37.57
N LEU A 7 57.78 104.99 38.81
CA LEU A 7 57.00 105.29 40.02
C LEU A 7 57.15 106.79 40.29
N LEU A 8 56.14 107.62 39.96
CA LEU A 8 55.67 108.82 40.70
C LEU A 8 54.71 109.78 39.94
N ALA A 9 54.18 109.44 38.76
CA ALA A 9 53.42 110.42 37.94
C ALA A 9 52.01 110.01 37.46
N CYS A 10 51.33 109.08 38.12
CA CYS A 10 49.89 108.82 37.87
C CYS A 10 49.07 108.50 39.14
N ALA A 11 49.53 108.96 40.31
CA ALA A 11 48.82 108.82 41.60
C ALA A 11 47.60 109.74 41.76
N LEU A 12 46.91 110.12 40.67
CA LEU A 12 45.71 110.97 40.72
C LEU A 12 44.67 110.69 39.61
N ALA A 13 44.73 109.55 38.91
CA ALA A 13 43.74 109.22 37.88
C ALA A 13 43.47 107.70 37.80
N CYS A 14 42.77 107.16 38.80
CA CYS A 14 41.76 106.08 38.69
C CYS A 14 41.27 105.66 40.08
N ALA A 15 40.77 106.61 40.88
CA ALA A 15 39.68 106.30 41.80
C ALA A 15 38.44 106.03 40.92
N ARG A 16 38.40 104.87 40.26
CA ARG A 16 37.13 104.34 39.79
C ARG A 16 36.46 103.78 41.02
N THR A 17 35.73 104.63 41.73
CA THR A 17 34.61 104.16 42.53
C THR A 17 33.71 103.42 41.56
N SER A 18 33.88 102.09 41.44
CA SER A 18 32.88 101.26 40.80
C SER A 18 31.57 101.59 41.51
N ALA A 19 30.57 102.00 40.74
CA ALA A 19 29.25 102.25 41.29
C ALA A 19 28.87 101.03 42.15
N PRO A 20 28.35 101.23 43.37
CA PRO A 20 27.92 100.11 44.20
C PRO A 20 27.02 99.20 43.38
N PRO A 21 27.15 97.85 43.50
CA PRO A 21 26.30 96.93 42.77
C PRO A 21 24.84 97.34 42.90
N PRO A 22 24.04 97.28 41.81
CA PRO A 22 22.64 97.67 41.88
C PRO A 22 21.91 96.78 42.90
N PRO A 23 20.86 97.30 43.56
CA PRO A 23 20.06 96.49 44.47
C PRO A 23 19.47 95.27 43.73
N PRO A 24 19.17 94.18 44.46
CA PRO A 24 18.51 93.00 43.89
C PRO A 24 17.28 93.39 43.06
N ALA A 25 17.18 92.89 41.83
CA ALA A 25 16.03 93.10 40.96
C ALA A 25 15.30 91.75 40.79
N PRO A 26 14.42 91.37 41.73
CA PRO A 26 13.61 90.17 41.58
C PRO A 26 12.70 90.30 40.34
N ALA A 27 12.46 89.18 39.67
CA ALA A 27 11.71 89.11 38.42
C ALA A 27 10.59 88.06 38.47
N ALA A 28 10.84 86.88 39.04
CA ALA A 28 9.85 85.80 39.07
C ALA A 28 10.12 84.81 40.20
N VAL A 29 9.12 84.00 40.51
CA VAL A 29 9.23 82.82 41.37
C VAL A 29 8.87 81.58 40.55
N ASP A 30 9.66 80.52 40.65
CA ASP A 30 9.46 79.26 39.94
C ASP A 30 9.46 78.08 40.93
N PRO A 31 8.34 77.38 41.15
CA PRO A 31 7.05 77.59 40.48
C PRO A 31 6.38 78.93 40.87
N PRO A 32 5.48 79.46 40.03
CA PRO A 32 4.81 80.74 40.25
C PRO A 32 3.71 80.68 41.32
N GLY A 33 3.49 79.52 41.95
CA GLY A 33 2.52 79.38 43.02
C GLY A 33 2.71 78.13 43.87
N SER A 34 1.86 78.00 44.89
CA SER A 34 1.77 76.82 45.76
C SER A 34 0.37 76.61 46.30
N TYR A 35 0.12 75.40 46.79
CA TYR A 35 -1.11 75.05 47.49
C TYR A 35 -0.99 75.32 48.99
N PHE A 36 -2.04 75.89 49.58
CA PHE A 36 -2.10 76.18 51.01
C PHE A 36 -1.86 74.93 51.85
N GLY A 37 -1.10 75.07 52.94
CA GLY A 37 -0.78 73.96 53.84
C GLY A 37 0.42 73.09 53.42
N GLN A 38 1.11 73.40 52.31
CA GLN A 38 2.30 72.67 51.87
C GLN A 38 3.53 73.57 51.77
N PRO A 39 4.70 73.21 52.37
CA PRO A 39 5.93 73.92 52.12
C PRO A 39 6.38 73.69 50.68
N THR A 40 6.68 74.77 49.95
CA THR A 40 7.02 74.69 48.52
C THR A 40 8.41 75.24 48.27
N LEU A 41 9.26 74.41 47.66
CA LEU A 41 10.59 74.84 47.24
C LEU A 41 10.47 75.70 45.99
N VAL A 42 11.00 76.92 46.05
CA VAL A 42 10.93 77.89 44.95
C VAL A 42 12.31 78.39 44.57
N ARG A 43 12.49 78.64 43.27
CA ARG A 43 13.60 79.40 42.70
C ARG A 43 13.15 80.84 42.54
N LEU A 44 13.79 81.74 43.27
CA LEU A 44 13.61 83.18 43.11
C LEU A 44 14.53 83.62 41.97
N ARG A 45 13.96 84.13 40.88
CA ARG A 45 14.68 84.58 39.69
C ARG A 45 14.77 86.11 39.68
N GLY A 46 15.89 86.63 39.22
CA GLY A 46 16.11 88.06 39.08
C GLY A 46 17.49 88.40 38.55
N ALA A 47 17.94 89.62 38.80
CA ALA A 47 19.31 90.06 38.52
C ALA A 47 19.87 90.81 39.74
N GLY A 48 21.21 90.90 39.83
CA GLY A 48 21.86 91.70 40.88
C GLY A 48 21.87 91.05 42.26
N PHE A 49 21.74 89.72 42.36
CA PHE A 49 21.93 88.98 43.62
C PHE A 49 23.43 88.86 43.94
N THR A 50 24.07 90.00 44.17
CA THR A 50 25.52 90.12 44.37
C THR A 50 25.85 89.97 45.86
N LEU A 51 26.81 89.10 46.17
CA LEU A 51 27.30 88.91 47.54
C LEU A 51 28.07 90.13 48.03
N GLY A 52 27.86 90.50 49.29
CA GLY A 52 28.61 91.56 49.97
C GLY A 52 30.01 91.09 50.37
N ALA A 53 30.96 92.01 50.50
CA ALA A 53 32.26 91.73 51.10
C ALA A 53 32.44 92.65 52.31
N VAL A 54 32.45 92.07 53.52
CA VAL A 54 32.63 92.82 54.77
C VAL A 54 33.99 92.51 55.37
N GLN A 55 34.75 93.54 55.67
CA GLN A 55 36.03 93.46 56.38
C GLN A 55 35.85 94.06 57.79
N GLN A 56 35.94 93.23 58.83
CA GLN A 56 35.79 93.71 60.21
C GLN A 56 37.03 94.49 60.65
N LEU A 57 36.84 95.75 61.07
CA LEU A 57 37.89 96.61 61.61
C LEU A 57 38.43 96.03 62.93
N GLY A 58 39.65 95.49 62.88
CA GLY A 58 40.35 94.86 64.02
C GLY A 58 40.64 93.36 63.83
N GLY A 59 40.01 92.69 62.86
CA GLY A 59 40.29 91.30 62.50
C GLY A 59 41.23 91.22 61.30
N GLY A 60 42.49 90.84 61.50
CA GLY A 60 43.52 90.85 60.46
C GLY A 60 43.09 90.20 59.13
N GLY A 61 42.91 91.02 58.09
CA GLY A 61 42.88 90.61 56.67
C GLY A 61 41.73 89.73 56.17
N HIS A 62 40.88 89.17 57.04
CA HIS A 62 39.78 88.30 56.61
C HIS A 62 38.62 89.10 56.01
N ILE A 63 38.33 88.83 54.73
CA ILE A 63 37.11 89.28 54.03
C ILE A 63 36.08 88.15 54.16
N ALA A 64 34.98 88.40 54.84
CA ALA A 64 33.84 87.49 54.86
C ALA A 64 32.87 87.87 53.74
N LEU A 65 32.36 86.86 53.03
CA LEU A 65 31.25 87.05 52.10
C LEU A 65 29.97 87.23 52.93
N GLN A 66 29.27 88.32 52.67
CA GLN A 66 27.95 88.59 53.21
C GLN A 66 26.93 88.00 52.23
N ASP A 67 26.36 86.86 52.57
CA ASP A 67 25.39 86.11 51.78
C ASP A 67 23.98 86.12 52.41
N ASP A 68 23.73 87.07 53.30
CA ASP A 68 22.54 87.24 54.12
C ASP A 68 21.33 87.78 53.35
N PHE A 69 20.99 87.10 52.25
CA PHE A 69 19.76 87.36 51.53
C PHE A 69 18.55 86.96 52.38
N ARG A 70 17.60 87.89 52.53
CA ARG A 70 16.28 87.61 53.11
C ARG A 70 15.25 87.85 52.02
N ALA A 71 14.35 86.90 51.83
CA ALA A 71 13.30 87.01 50.85
C ALA A 71 11.94 86.94 51.53
N PHE A 72 11.00 87.73 51.05
CA PHE A 72 9.65 87.83 51.59
C PHE A 72 8.63 87.75 50.46
N LEU A 73 7.52 87.07 50.72
CA LEU A 73 6.31 87.14 49.89
C LEU A 73 5.28 87.98 50.63
N GLY A 74 5.02 89.19 50.13
CA GLY A 74 4.34 90.23 50.90
C GLY A 74 5.11 90.56 52.19
N THR A 75 4.52 90.27 53.35
CA THR A 75 5.16 90.43 54.67
C THR A 75 5.67 89.10 55.26
N ALA A 76 5.45 87.97 54.60
CA ALA A 76 5.81 86.66 55.11
C ALA A 76 7.26 86.30 54.75
N PRO A 77 8.13 85.97 55.73
CA PRO A 77 9.51 85.58 55.45
C PRO A 77 9.56 84.18 54.81
N LEU A 78 10.37 84.06 53.76
CA LEU A 78 10.73 82.77 53.17
C LEU A 78 11.78 82.07 54.04
N GLN A 79 11.71 80.74 54.06
CA GLN A 79 12.64 79.89 54.80
C GLN A 79 13.79 79.44 53.91
N ASP A 80 14.92 79.07 54.51
CA ASP A 80 16.07 78.48 53.83
C ASP A 80 16.55 79.24 52.57
N VAL A 81 16.52 80.57 52.62
CA VAL A 81 16.98 81.42 51.51
C VAL A 81 18.48 81.21 51.31
N ARG A 82 18.84 80.58 50.20
CA ARG A 82 20.22 80.28 49.83
C ARG A 82 20.57 80.88 48.48
N TRP A 83 21.75 81.48 48.42
CA TRP A 83 22.29 81.97 47.17
C TRP A 83 22.71 80.81 46.25
N VAL A 84 22.38 80.90 44.96
CA VAL A 84 22.76 79.91 43.94
C VAL A 84 23.71 80.55 42.93
N ASP A 85 23.29 81.66 42.33
CA ASP A 85 24.08 82.45 41.39
C ASP A 85 23.59 83.91 41.37
N LEU A 86 24.21 84.76 40.54
CA LEU A 86 23.89 86.21 40.43
C LEU A 86 22.44 86.51 40.00
N SER A 87 21.66 85.50 39.60
CA SER A 87 20.29 85.59 39.09
C SER A 87 19.30 84.67 39.79
N THR A 88 19.76 83.81 40.71
CA THR A 88 18.93 82.79 41.33
C THR A 88 19.22 82.67 42.83
N LEU A 89 18.17 82.75 43.63
CA LEU A 89 18.15 82.24 45.00
C LEU A 89 17.23 81.02 45.05
N LEU A 90 17.49 80.11 45.97
CA LEU A 90 16.51 79.08 46.32
C LEU A 90 15.94 79.40 47.69
N ALA A 91 14.64 79.21 47.87
CA ALA A 91 13.96 79.43 49.13
C ALA A 91 12.80 78.45 49.28
N THR A 92 12.28 78.34 50.50
CA THR A 92 11.08 77.55 50.80
C THR A 92 9.96 78.50 51.22
N VAL A 93 8.85 78.45 50.49
CA VAL A 93 7.61 79.13 50.89
C VAL A 93 6.99 78.34 52.04
N PRO A 94 6.71 78.97 53.19
CA PRO A 94 6.18 78.27 54.34
C PRO A 94 4.72 77.86 54.11
N ALA A 95 4.35 76.69 54.63
CA ALA A 95 3.03 76.08 54.46
C ALA A 95 1.85 76.93 54.98
N ASN A 96 2.11 77.85 55.91
CA ASN A 96 1.10 78.68 56.56
C ASN A 96 0.84 80.03 55.86
N LEU A 97 1.44 80.29 54.70
CA LEU A 97 1.17 81.49 53.91
C LEU A 97 -0.29 81.44 53.42
N PRO A 98 -1.18 82.37 53.84
CA PRO A 98 -2.59 82.31 53.46
C PRO A 98 -2.81 82.39 51.94
N PRO A 99 -3.99 81.99 51.44
CA PRO A 99 -4.33 82.17 50.03
C PRO A 99 -4.27 83.66 49.62
N GLY A 100 -3.60 83.95 48.51
CA GLY A 100 -3.38 85.32 48.05
C GLY A 100 -2.34 85.42 46.93
N THR A 101 -2.26 86.60 46.34
CA THR A 101 -1.21 86.95 45.36
C THR A 101 -0.19 87.84 46.05
N TYR A 102 1.07 87.44 45.95
CA TYR A 102 2.18 88.04 46.69
C TYR A 102 3.22 88.61 45.72
N GLY A 103 3.68 89.83 46.02
CA GLY A 103 4.92 90.35 45.47
C GLY A 103 6.12 89.74 46.19
N LEU A 104 7.24 89.59 45.48
CA LEU A 104 8.51 89.12 46.03
C LEU A 104 9.37 90.34 46.40
N SER A 105 9.79 90.40 47.65
CA SER A 105 10.83 91.32 48.12
C SER A 105 12.10 90.53 48.43
N ILE A 106 13.24 91.00 47.93
CA ILE A 106 14.56 90.46 48.28
C ILE A 106 15.38 91.59 48.90
N GLU A 107 15.81 91.36 50.14
CA GLU A 107 16.81 92.16 50.83
C GLU A 107 18.16 91.47 50.67
N GLY A 108 19.15 92.21 50.18
CA GLY A 108 20.53 91.74 50.09
C GLY A 108 21.52 92.81 50.54
N PRO A 109 22.83 92.52 50.51
CA PRO A 109 23.88 93.38 51.05
C PRO A 109 23.92 94.80 50.46
N TYR A 110 23.40 94.97 49.24
CA TYR A 110 23.44 96.23 48.48
C TYR A 110 22.07 96.90 48.31
N GLY A 111 21.07 96.48 49.10
CA GLY A 111 19.74 97.09 49.13
C GLY A 111 18.62 96.08 48.96
N SER A 112 17.41 96.59 48.75
CA SER A 112 16.20 95.79 48.55
C SER A 112 15.58 96.07 47.18
N GLY A 113 15.03 95.05 46.54
CA GLY A 113 14.13 95.23 45.41
C GLY A 113 12.89 94.38 45.51
N THR A 114 11.85 94.82 44.82
CA THR A 114 10.52 94.25 44.88
C THR A 114 9.95 94.08 43.49
N VAL A 115 9.19 93.00 43.30
CA VAL A 115 8.36 92.81 42.13
C VAL A 115 6.98 92.35 42.59
N ASP A 116 5.94 93.01 42.09
CA ASP A 116 4.57 92.71 42.50
C ASP A 116 4.02 91.49 41.76
N SER A 117 3.14 90.74 42.44
CA SER A 117 2.31 89.70 41.84
C SER A 117 3.04 88.58 41.11
N VAL A 118 4.12 88.06 41.69
CA VAL A 118 4.95 86.98 41.09
C VAL A 118 4.75 85.61 41.72
N PHE A 119 4.01 85.52 42.84
CA PHE A 119 3.71 84.24 43.48
C PHE A 119 2.25 84.18 43.97
N ARG A 120 1.58 83.05 43.75
CA ARG A 120 0.19 82.85 44.18
C ARG A 120 0.04 81.64 45.09
N VAL A 121 -0.60 81.82 46.25
CA VAL A 121 -1.03 80.71 47.12
C VAL A 121 -2.52 80.49 46.91
N VAL A 122 -2.93 79.23 46.70
CA VAL A 122 -4.33 78.86 46.51
C VAL A 122 -4.78 77.81 47.52
N ASP A 123 -6.04 77.90 47.93
CA ASP A 123 -6.73 76.84 48.69
C ASP A 123 -7.63 76.07 47.72
N ALA A 124 -7.01 75.20 46.92
CA ALA A 124 -7.66 74.39 45.88
C ALA A 124 -7.04 72.99 45.82
N VAL A 125 -7.72 72.04 45.18
CA VAL A 125 -7.17 70.70 44.95
C VAL A 125 -6.27 70.74 43.70
N PRO A 126 -5.05 70.18 43.74
CA PRO A 126 -4.18 70.12 42.55
C PRO A 126 -4.84 69.44 41.36
N ALA A 127 -4.37 69.77 40.16
CA ALA A 127 -4.74 69.06 38.94
C ALA A 127 -4.39 67.57 39.05
N SER A 128 -5.23 66.71 38.49
CA SER A 128 -5.05 65.26 38.53
C SER A 128 -5.60 64.63 37.26
N LEU A 129 -4.72 64.00 36.47
CA LEU A 129 -5.09 63.41 35.19
C LEU A 129 -5.54 61.95 35.35
N SER A 130 -6.57 61.58 34.60
CA SER A 130 -6.98 60.21 34.35
C SER A 130 -7.13 59.98 32.85
N ALA A 131 -6.83 58.78 32.38
CA ALA A 131 -6.86 58.44 30.97
C ALA A 131 -7.66 57.15 30.75
N SER A 132 -8.51 57.15 29.73
CA SER A 132 -9.17 55.97 29.19
C SER A 132 -9.02 55.94 27.68
N ALA A 133 -9.04 54.77 27.07
CA ALA A 133 -8.92 54.65 25.62
C ALA A 133 -9.84 53.56 25.08
N THR A 134 -10.35 53.81 23.88
CA THR A 134 -11.26 52.93 23.15
C THR A 134 -10.69 52.64 21.76
N ALA A 135 -10.73 51.38 21.36
CA ALA A 135 -10.29 50.89 20.06
C ALA A 135 -11.28 49.84 19.52
N PRO A 136 -11.24 49.52 18.22
CA PRO A 136 -11.96 48.35 17.69
C PRO A 136 -11.53 47.06 18.40
N ALA A 137 -12.46 46.13 18.59
CA ALA A 137 -12.17 44.84 19.23
C ALA A 137 -11.22 43.96 18.38
N GLY A 138 -11.29 44.09 17.05
CA GLY A 138 -10.38 43.43 16.13
C GLY A 138 -10.29 44.15 14.78
N VAL A 139 -9.19 43.90 14.06
CA VAL A 139 -8.87 44.48 12.76
C VAL A 139 -8.10 43.49 11.91
N HIS A 140 -8.14 43.67 10.58
CA HIS A 140 -7.28 42.90 9.70
C HIS A 140 -5.85 43.44 9.69
N VAL A 141 -4.89 42.52 9.56
CA VAL A 141 -3.47 42.87 9.38
C VAL A 141 -3.29 43.81 8.17
N GLY A 142 -2.49 44.86 8.35
CA GLY A 142 -2.24 45.88 7.33
C GLY A 142 -3.31 46.97 7.21
N VAL A 143 -4.45 46.84 7.89
CA VAL A 143 -5.52 47.86 7.88
C VAL A 143 -5.27 48.90 8.98
N ALA A 144 -5.39 50.18 8.61
CA ALA A 144 -5.27 51.29 9.55
C ALA A 144 -6.52 51.41 10.43
N PHE A 145 -6.34 51.62 11.73
CA PHE A 145 -7.42 51.88 12.66
C PHE A 145 -7.06 53.03 13.62
N THR A 146 -8.09 53.60 14.25
CA THR A 146 -7.92 54.70 15.19
C THR A 146 -8.16 54.24 16.62
N VAL A 147 -7.39 54.82 17.54
CA VAL A 147 -7.58 54.68 18.99
C VAL A 147 -7.90 56.05 19.55
N SER A 148 -9.05 56.17 20.21
CA SER A 148 -9.49 57.41 20.86
C SER A 148 -9.15 57.35 22.33
N GLN A 149 -8.25 58.23 22.79
CA GLN A 149 -7.83 58.33 24.18
C GLN A 149 -8.46 59.58 24.81
N ALA A 150 -9.32 59.40 25.81
CA ALA A 150 -9.94 60.48 26.57
C ALA A 150 -9.13 60.76 27.84
N ILE A 151 -8.69 62.01 27.98
CA ILE A 151 -7.95 62.51 29.14
C ILE A 151 -8.85 63.42 29.93
N ALA A 152 -9.11 63.10 31.19
CA ALA A 152 -9.94 63.91 32.08
C ALA A 152 -9.11 64.46 33.24
N ASN A 153 -9.26 65.75 33.50
CA ASN A 153 -8.71 66.38 34.69
C ASN A 153 -9.73 66.31 35.83
N THR A 154 -9.47 65.42 36.77
CA THR A 154 -10.29 65.17 37.97
C THR A 154 -9.89 66.05 39.15
N GLY A 155 -8.86 66.88 38.99
CA GLY A 155 -8.38 67.84 39.98
C GLY A 155 -9.13 69.16 39.99
N GLY A 156 -8.76 70.05 40.91
CA GLY A 156 -9.41 71.34 41.14
C GLY A 156 -8.80 72.53 40.38
N MET A 157 -7.67 72.32 39.70
CA MET A 157 -6.92 73.33 38.95
C MET A 157 -6.62 72.84 37.53
N THR A 158 -6.29 73.74 36.60
CA THR A 158 -5.96 73.40 35.20
C THR A 158 -4.68 72.58 35.10
N ALA A 159 -4.70 71.53 34.28
CA ALA A 159 -3.50 70.84 33.81
C ALA A 159 -3.00 71.50 32.53
N LEU A 160 -1.81 72.12 32.56
CA LEU A 160 -1.22 72.82 31.43
C LEU A 160 -0.36 71.89 30.56
N GLY A 161 -0.35 72.18 29.27
CA GLY A 161 0.56 71.57 28.29
C GLY A 161 0.40 70.06 28.16
N VAL A 162 -0.79 69.51 28.39
CA VAL A 162 -1.02 68.06 28.34
C VAL A 162 -0.77 67.56 26.93
N ALA A 163 0.15 66.61 26.78
CA ALA A 163 0.60 66.08 25.50
C ALA A 163 0.68 64.55 25.52
N ALA A 164 0.57 63.93 24.35
CA ALA A 164 0.83 62.51 24.19
C ALA A 164 2.32 62.18 24.37
N GLY A 165 2.62 61.20 25.22
CA GLY A 165 3.96 60.66 25.40
C GLY A 165 4.33 59.60 24.35
N ALA A 166 5.47 58.93 24.51
CA ALA A 166 5.88 57.85 23.60
C ALA A 166 5.05 56.57 23.86
N PRO A 167 4.35 56.01 22.86
CA PRO A 167 3.52 54.81 23.06
C PRO A 167 4.38 53.57 23.31
N GLN A 168 3.87 52.65 24.13
CA GLN A 168 4.49 51.35 24.36
C GLN A 168 3.65 50.23 23.72
N LEU A 169 4.33 49.34 23.02
CA LEU A 169 3.76 48.24 22.24
C LEU A 169 4.07 46.90 22.92
N GLY A 170 3.07 46.03 23.02
CA GLY A 170 3.24 44.60 23.29
C GLY A 170 2.53 43.77 22.21
N GLY A 171 3.11 42.64 21.82
CA GLY A 171 2.55 41.77 20.77
C GLY A 171 3.10 42.08 19.36
N PRO A 172 2.28 42.01 18.29
CA PRO A 172 2.75 42.15 16.91
C PRO A 172 3.30 43.56 16.61
N LEU A 173 4.19 43.64 15.63
CA LEU A 173 4.74 44.92 15.16
C LEU A 173 3.61 45.81 14.63
N ALA A 174 3.65 47.09 14.99
CA ALA A 174 2.71 48.09 14.51
C ALA A 174 3.38 49.46 14.37
N THR A 175 2.94 50.22 13.37
CA THR A 175 3.29 51.64 13.22
C THR A 175 2.21 52.46 13.91
N ILE A 176 2.61 53.31 14.86
CA ILE A 176 1.72 54.23 15.57
C ILE A 176 2.08 55.67 15.18
N GLN A 177 1.08 56.43 14.75
CA GLN A 177 1.17 57.86 14.60
C GLN A 177 0.46 58.53 15.80
N ALA A 178 1.24 59.26 16.58
CA ALA A 178 0.76 60.01 17.73
C ALA A 178 -0.06 61.25 17.31
N PRO A 179 -1.02 61.69 18.14
CA PRO A 179 -1.69 62.96 17.97
C PRO A 179 -0.70 64.14 18.09
N THR A 180 -0.94 65.20 17.32
CA THR A 180 -0.10 66.41 17.31
C THR A 180 -0.69 67.51 18.17
N GLY A 181 0.10 68.10 19.06
CA GLY A 181 -0.27 69.29 19.84
C GLY A 181 -0.29 69.07 21.35
N VAL A 182 -0.49 70.16 22.08
CA VAL A 182 -0.67 70.19 23.54
C VAL A 182 -2.04 70.78 23.86
N ALA A 183 -2.65 70.37 24.98
CA ALA A 183 -3.93 70.88 25.44
C ALA A 183 -3.86 71.28 26.92
N ASP A 184 -4.36 72.47 27.23
CA ASP A 184 -4.64 72.84 28.63
C ASP A 184 -6.02 72.30 28.99
N ILE A 185 -6.12 71.52 30.08
CA ILE A 185 -7.35 70.86 30.51
C ILE A 185 -7.82 71.51 31.82
N PRO A 186 -8.85 72.39 31.78
CA PRO A 186 -9.40 73.02 32.98
C PRO A 186 -9.91 72.00 34.01
N ALA A 187 -10.13 72.45 35.25
CA ALA A 187 -10.72 71.62 36.31
C ALA A 187 -12.07 71.02 35.86
N GLY A 188 -12.21 69.70 35.99
CA GLY A 188 -13.39 68.96 35.51
C GLY A 188 -13.51 68.83 33.99
N GLY A 189 -12.55 69.36 33.22
CA GLY A 189 -12.52 69.29 31.76
C GLY A 189 -11.94 67.98 31.21
N SER A 190 -12.10 67.78 29.90
CA SER A 190 -11.55 66.62 29.19
C SER A 190 -11.06 66.97 27.78
N ALA A 191 -10.02 66.27 27.30
CA ALA A 191 -9.51 66.35 25.94
C ALA A 191 -9.44 64.95 25.30
N ILE A 192 -9.58 64.87 23.98
CA ILE A 192 -9.50 63.61 23.22
C ILE A 192 -8.26 63.63 22.33
N PHE A 193 -7.44 62.59 22.45
CA PHE A 193 -6.21 62.35 21.72
C PHE A 193 -6.44 61.16 20.78
N THR A 194 -6.34 61.37 19.47
CA THR A 194 -6.59 60.32 18.46
C THR A 194 -5.28 59.78 17.91
N TRP A 195 -5.05 58.49 18.10
CA TRP A 195 -3.89 57.76 17.60
C TRP A 195 -4.26 56.98 16.35
N SER A 196 -3.38 56.94 15.35
CA SER A 196 -3.55 56.10 14.15
C SER A 196 -2.57 54.93 14.20
N VAL A 197 -3.06 53.72 13.97
CA VAL A 197 -2.28 52.48 14.16
C VAL A 197 -2.44 51.57 12.96
N ILE A 198 -1.33 51.01 12.47
CA ILE A 198 -1.31 49.98 11.42
C ILE A 198 -0.47 48.81 11.93
N ALA A 199 -1.09 47.65 12.15
CA ALA A 199 -0.39 46.43 12.55
C ALA A 199 0.13 45.66 11.33
N SER A 200 1.38 45.20 11.37
CA SER A 200 2.03 44.48 10.25
C SER A 200 2.09 42.97 10.43
N ALA A 201 1.61 42.44 11.56
CA ALA A 201 1.50 41.01 11.83
C ALA A 201 0.24 40.69 12.65
N THR A 202 -0.19 39.43 12.61
CA THR A 202 -1.33 38.93 13.39
C THR A 202 -0.95 38.71 14.87
N GLY A 203 -1.94 38.74 15.76
CA GLY A 203 -1.79 38.58 17.20
C GLY A 203 -2.55 39.63 18.01
N THR A 204 -2.49 39.54 19.33
CA THR A 204 -3.08 40.55 20.21
C THR A 204 -2.12 41.72 20.38
N LEU A 205 -2.47 42.86 19.79
CA LEU A 205 -1.73 44.13 19.92
C LEU A 205 -2.12 44.82 21.22
N GLN A 206 -1.20 44.88 22.18
CA GLN A 206 -1.32 45.62 23.43
C GLN A 206 -0.74 47.03 23.25
N LEU A 207 -1.52 48.05 23.53
CA LEU A 207 -1.15 49.46 23.42
C LEU A 207 -1.21 50.11 24.80
N THR A 208 -0.09 50.67 25.26
CA THR A 208 -0.04 51.55 26.44
C THR A 208 0.30 52.95 25.99
N LEU A 209 -0.58 53.90 26.30
CA LEU A 209 -0.55 55.27 25.79
C LEU A 209 -0.38 56.24 26.96
N PRO A 210 0.84 56.75 27.21
CA PRO A 210 1.08 57.74 28.26
C PRO A 210 0.69 59.16 27.81
N VAL A 211 0.28 59.99 28.75
CA VAL A 211 0.13 61.44 28.59
C VAL A 211 0.80 62.16 29.76
N ASP A 212 1.43 63.29 29.46
CA ASP A 212 2.19 64.10 30.42
C ASP A 212 1.74 65.56 30.36
N GLY A 213 1.75 66.25 31.50
CA GLY A 213 1.45 67.68 31.62
C GLY A 213 2.00 68.26 32.92
N ILE A 214 1.65 69.50 33.26
CA ILE A 214 2.01 70.12 34.53
C ILE A 214 0.81 70.79 35.20
N ASP A 215 0.84 70.92 36.51
CA ASP A 215 -0.15 71.69 37.26
C ASP A 215 0.02 73.20 37.04
N GLU A 216 -1.08 73.95 36.86
CA GLU A 216 -1.01 75.40 36.59
C GLU A 216 -0.45 76.25 37.74
N VAL A 217 -0.43 75.74 38.97
CA VAL A 217 -0.08 76.49 40.17
C VAL A 217 1.36 76.22 40.58
N ASP A 218 1.69 74.96 40.84
CA ASP A 218 3.00 74.56 41.37
C ASP A 218 3.93 73.96 40.31
N HIS A 219 3.50 73.93 39.04
CA HIS A 219 4.21 73.34 37.90
C HIS A 219 4.65 71.88 38.14
N ARG A 220 4.03 71.15 39.07
CA ARG A 220 4.34 69.74 39.32
C ARG A 220 3.94 68.90 38.11
N ALA A 221 4.79 67.94 37.75
CA ALA A 221 4.50 67.00 36.67
C ALA A 221 3.25 66.17 36.97
N LEU A 222 2.37 66.07 35.96
CA LEU A 222 1.17 65.25 35.93
C LEU A 222 1.36 64.17 34.87
N GLY A 223 0.90 62.96 35.16
CA GLY A 223 0.94 61.86 34.22
C GLY A 223 -0.29 60.97 34.36
N ALA A 224 -0.79 60.48 33.22
CA ALA A 224 -1.80 59.44 33.16
C ALA A 224 -1.50 58.47 32.01
N GLN A 225 -2.06 57.27 32.06
CA GLN A 225 -1.88 56.28 30.99
C GLN A 225 -3.12 55.43 30.82
N SER A 226 -3.33 54.94 29.59
CA SER A 226 -4.39 53.98 29.26
C SER A 226 -3.79 52.77 28.55
N THR A 227 -4.24 51.57 28.89
CA THR A 227 -3.84 50.31 28.25
C THR A 227 -5.05 49.62 27.63
N LEU A 228 -4.90 49.13 26.39
CA LEU A 228 -5.93 48.34 25.69
C LEU A 228 -5.31 47.28 24.78
N ALA A 229 -6.15 46.36 24.33
CA ALA A 229 -5.78 45.27 23.43
C ALA A 229 -6.65 45.26 22.18
N VAL A 230 -6.06 45.02 21.01
CA VAL A 230 -6.75 44.84 19.72
C VAL A 230 -6.35 43.51 19.11
N SER A 231 -7.32 42.69 18.68
CA SER A 231 -7.03 41.44 17.97
C SER A 231 -6.70 41.70 16.50
N VAL A 232 -5.50 41.37 16.06
CA VAL A 232 -5.08 41.52 14.65
C VAL A 232 -5.08 40.15 13.99
N VAL A 233 -5.89 39.95 12.95
CA VAL A 233 -6.04 38.65 12.27
C VAL A 233 -5.95 38.80 10.75
N SER A 234 -5.68 37.72 10.03
CA SER A 234 -5.87 37.69 8.57
C SER A 234 -7.37 37.62 8.25
N PRO A 235 -7.81 38.10 7.06
CA PRO A 235 -9.18 37.90 6.61
C PRO A 235 -9.58 36.42 6.55
N ALA A 236 -10.88 36.15 6.63
CA ALA A 236 -11.46 34.84 6.40
C ALA A 236 -11.11 34.32 5.00
N HIS A 237 -10.67 33.07 4.90
CA HIS A 237 -10.32 32.44 3.63
C HIS A 237 -10.83 31.00 3.63
N LEU A 238 -11.66 30.67 2.63
CA LEU A 238 -12.38 29.41 2.57
C LEU A 238 -11.79 28.48 1.52
N VAL A 239 -11.50 27.25 1.93
CA VAL A 239 -11.07 26.17 1.03
C VAL A 239 -12.07 25.02 1.14
N ALA A 240 -12.57 24.55 0.00
CA ALA A 240 -13.59 23.51 -0.06
C ALA A 240 -13.02 22.21 -0.64
N THR A 241 -13.43 21.07 -0.09
CA THR A 241 -12.97 19.73 -0.50
C THR A 241 -14.15 18.76 -0.59
N PRO A 242 -14.54 18.33 -1.81
CA PRO A 242 -15.61 17.36 -2.00
C PRO A 242 -15.17 15.97 -1.56
N GLN A 243 -16.02 15.23 -0.86
CA GLN A 243 -15.76 13.83 -0.50
C GLN A 243 -16.20 12.89 -1.64
N PRO A 244 -15.42 11.84 -2.00
CA PRO A 244 -15.79 10.89 -3.04
C PRO A 244 -17.15 10.21 -2.80
N VAL A 245 -17.86 9.92 -3.88
CA VAL A 245 -19.19 9.30 -3.87
C VAL A 245 -19.15 7.97 -4.63
N SER A 246 -19.92 6.97 -4.17
CA SER A 246 -20.07 5.67 -4.84
C SER A 246 -20.68 5.79 -6.24
N SER A 247 -20.30 4.87 -7.13
CA SER A 247 -20.77 4.79 -8.52
C SER A 247 -20.55 3.35 -9.02
N PRO A 248 -21.47 2.74 -9.78
CA PRO A 248 -22.77 3.30 -10.19
C PRO A 248 -23.78 3.40 -9.04
N GLU A 249 -24.83 4.20 -9.21
CA GLU A 249 -25.93 4.40 -8.27
C GLU A 249 -27.28 4.13 -8.95
N ALA A 250 -28.30 3.71 -8.20
CA ALA A 250 -29.61 3.47 -8.78
C ALA A 250 -30.35 4.79 -9.08
N VAL A 251 -30.96 4.92 -10.26
CA VAL A 251 -31.99 5.93 -10.51
C VAL A 251 -33.13 5.72 -9.51
N GLY A 252 -33.65 6.80 -8.95
CA GLY A 252 -34.78 6.68 -8.04
C GLY A 252 -34.44 6.74 -6.55
N LEU A 253 -33.20 6.42 -6.16
CA LEU A 253 -32.79 6.36 -4.76
C LEU A 253 -32.10 7.65 -4.30
N PRO A 254 -32.32 8.08 -3.03
CA PRO A 254 -31.64 9.24 -2.47
C PRO A 254 -30.20 8.90 -2.07
N ILE A 255 -29.23 9.70 -2.53
CA ILE A 255 -27.81 9.63 -2.14
C ILE A 255 -27.34 10.94 -1.50
N GLN A 256 -26.28 10.90 -0.69
CA GLN A 256 -25.71 12.06 0.00
C GLN A 256 -24.42 12.53 -0.66
N LEU A 257 -24.29 13.84 -0.86
CA LEU A 257 -23.03 14.49 -1.25
C LEU A 257 -22.52 15.29 -0.06
N SER A 258 -21.23 15.13 0.28
CA SER A 258 -20.60 15.87 1.38
C SER A 258 -19.49 16.78 0.87
N LEU A 259 -19.46 18.02 1.37
CA LEU A 259 -18.43 19.01 1.12
C LEU A 259 -17.85 19.49 2.45
N GLY A 260 -16.56 19.28 2.68
CA GLY A 260 -15.84 19.92 3.77
C GLY A 260 -15.39 21.31 3.36
N VAL A 261 -15.71 22.34 4.15
CA VAL A 261 -15.21 23.71 3.95
C VAL A 261 -14.41 24.10 5.19
N VAL A 262 -13.13 24.37 5.00
CA VAL A 262 -12.23 24.88 6.04
C VAL A 262 -12.07 26.39 5.89
N ASN A 263 -12.08 27.11 7.01
CA ASN A 263 -11.62 28.48 7.07
C ASN A 263 -10.19 28.49 7.59
N ASP A 264 -9.20 28.70 6.73
CA ASP A 264 -7.78 28.82 7.10
C ASP A 264 -7.35 30.29 7.30
N GLY A 265 -8.31 31.22 7.24
CA GLY A 265 -8.17 32.61 7.66
C GLY A 265 -8.22 32.79 9.18
N GLY A 266 -7.89 34.00 9.63
CA GLY A 266 -7.82 34.35 11.05
C GLY A 266 -9.11 34.96 11.63
N ALA A 267 -10.03 35.41 10.77
CA ALA A 267 -11.36 35.87 11.14
C ALA A 267 -12.41 34.80 10.84
N ASP A 268 -13.51 34.81 11.60
CA ASP A 268 -14.63 33.91 11.37
C ASP A 268 -15.33 34.25 10.04
N ALA A 269 -15.73 33.22 9.29
CA ALA A 269 -16.57 33.38 8.11
C ALA A 269 -18.03 33.15 8.51
N VAL A 270 -18.85 34.19 8.46
CA VAL A 270 -20.26 34.18 8.84
C VAL A 270 -21.13 33.82 7.64
N GLY A 271 -22.16 33.01 7.86
CA GLY A 271 -23.19 32.72 6.87
C GLY A 271 -22.67 32.02 5.60
N VAL A 272 -21.64 31.19 5.71
CA VAL A 272 -21.09 30.44 4.57
C VAL A 272 -22.16 29.54 3.99
N ALA A 273 -22.51 29.79 2.73
CA ALA A 273 -23.55 29.07 2.00
C ALA A 273 -23.00 28.55 0.67
N PRO A 274 -22.99 27.23 0.45
CA PRO A 274 -22.79 26.67 -0.87
C PRO A 274 -23.90 27.10 -1.83
N ALA A 275 -23.51 27.43 -3.07
CA ALA A 275 -24.42 27.69 -4.18
C ALA A 275 -25.12 26.40 -4.64
N ALA A 276 -26.14 26.57 -5.47
CA ALA A 276 -26.84 25.45 -6.11
C ALA A 276 -25.86 24.55 -6.88
N LEU A 277 -26.14 23.24 -6.89
CA LEU A 277 -25.34 22.28 -7.64
C LEU A 277 -25.41 22.59 -9.14
N THR A 278 -24.27 22.46 -9.83
CA THR A 278 -24.15 22.49 -11.28
C THR A 278 -24.05 21.06 -11.84
N GLY A 279 -24.34 20.87 -13.14
CA GLY A 279 -24.27 19.55 -13.78
C GLY A 279 -25.44 18.60 -13.49
N THR A 280 -26.60 19.13 -13.07
CA THR A 280 -27.74 18.35 -12.56
C THR A 280 -28.68 17.77 -13.63
N THR A 281 -28.23 17.58 -14.88
CA THR A 281 -29.10 17.23 -16.03
C THR A 281 -30.02 16.03 -15.77
N ASN A 282 -29.50 14.98 -15.09
CA ASN A 282 -30.26 13.78 -14.73
C ASN A 282 -30.35 13.58 -13.20
N VAL A 283 -30.35 14.67 -12.44
CA VAL A 283 -30.36 14.65 -10.97
C VAL A 283 -31.40 15.63 -10.43
N SER A 284 -32.19 15.17 -9.46
CA SER A 284 -33.05 16.00 -8.62
C SER A 284 -32.37 16.27 -7.27
N VAL A 285 -32.36 17.52 -6.82
CA VAL A 285 -31.87 17.89 -5.48
C VAL A 285 -33.04 17.81 -4.50
N LEU A 286 -32.97 16.87 -3.57
CA LEU A 286 -34.00 16.62 -2.56
C LEU A 286 -33.82 17.51 -1.31
N GLY A 287 -32.59 17.90 -1.02
CA GLY A 287 -32.26 18.81 0.08
C GLY A 287 -30.91 19.46 -0.13
N ALA A 288 -30.84 20.77 0.11
CA ALA A 288 -29.61 21.55 0.09
C ALA A 288 -29.15 21.87 1.52
N PRO A 289 -27.84 22.04 1.75
CA PRO A 289 -27.34 22.41 3.07
C PRO A 289 -27.73 23.84 3.41
N VAL A 290 -27.93 24.11 4.71
CA VAL A 290 -28.17 25.47 5.22
C VAL A 290 -26.86 26.22 5.41
N ALA A 291 -26.93 27.56 5.34
CA ALA A 291 -25.79 28.41 5.64
C ALA A 291 -25.32 28.21 7.09
N GLN A 292 -24.01 28.21 7.31
CA GLN A 292 -23.39 28.02 8.63
C GLN A 292 -22.17 28.91 8.78
N ASP A 293 -21.86 29.30 10.01
CA ASP A 293 -20.59 29.97 10.31
C ASP A 293 -19.46 28.95 10.32
N VAL A 294 -18.34 29.33 9.72
CA VAL A 294 -17.08 28.57 9.72
C VAL A 294 -16.05 29.40 10.50
N PRO A 295 -15.91 29.14 11.82
CA PRO A 295 -14.94 29.84 12.65
C PRO A 295 -13.51 29.70 12.12
N ALA A 296 -12.65 30.65 12.46
CA ALA A 296 -11.23 30.62 12.08
C ALA A 296 -10.57 29.28 12.50
N GLY A 297 -9.85 28.65 11.57
CA GLY A 297 -9.20 27.35 11.75
C GLY A 297 -10.14 26.13 11.82
N ALA A 298 -11.46 26.31 11.71
CA ALA A 298 -12.43 25.22 11.77
C ALA A 298 -12.84 24.70 10.40
N THR A 299 -13.31 23.45 10.36
CA THR A 299 -13.96 22.84 9.20
C THR A 299 -15.44 22.58 9.49
N ARG A 300 -16.31 22.91 8.54
CA ARG A 300 -17.74 22.54 8.55
C ARG A 300 -18.07 21.64 7.37
N THR A 301 -19.03 20.74 7.56
CA THR A 301 -19.50 19.82 6.53
C THR A 301 -20.88 20.23 6.04
N PHE A 302 -20.99 20.44 4.74
CA PHE A 302 -22.24 20.75 4.04
C PHE A 302 -22.70 19.51 3.26
N VAL A 303 -23.96 19.12 3.45
CA VAL A 303 -24.52 17.89 2.89
C VAL A 303 -25.72 18.19 1.98
N TRP A 304 -25.68 17.67 0.75
CA TRP A 304 -26.84 17.61 -0.14
C TRP A 304 -27.45 16.22 -0.09
N ARG A 305 -28.78 16.16 -0.23
CA ARG A 305 -29.49 14.93 -0.60
C ARG A 305 -29.94 15.06 -2.04
N ILE A 306 -29.55 14.13 -2.89
CA ILE A 306 -29.90 14.14 -4.32
C ILE A 306 -30.49 12.78 -4.73
N LYS A 307 -31.12 12.71 -5.90
CA LYS A 307 -31.63 11.47 -6.49
C LYS A 307 -31.51 11.54 -8.01
N GLY A 308 -30.94 10.51 -8.63
CA GLY A 308 -30.92 10.36 -10.09
C GLY A 308 -32.34 10.23 -10.65
N THR A 309 -32.62 10.92 -11.75
CA THR A 309 -33.94 10.95 -12.41
C THR A 309 -33.99 10.16 -13.72
N ALA A 310 -32.83 9.92 -14.34
CA ALA A 310 -32.68 9.15 -15.57
C ALA A 310 -31.28 8.50 -15.60
N PRO A 311 -31.10 7.39 -16.34
CA PRO A 311 -29.80 6.75 -16.45
C PRO A 311 -28.79 7.67 -17.15
N GLY A 312 -27.51 7.48 -16.85
CA GLY A 312 -26.40 8.24 -17.43
C GLY A 312 -25.42 8.77 -16.39
N THR A 313 -24.28 9.26 -16.87
CA THR A 313 -23.20 9.79 -16.02
C THR A 313 -23.34 11.30 -15.84
N VAL A 314 -23.18 11.76 -14.61
CA VAL A 314 -23.16 13.19 -14.24
C VAL A 314 -21.91 13.52 -13.46
N THR A 315 -21.41 14.75 -13.63
CA THR A 315 -20.36 15.33 -12.79
C THR A 315 -20.94 16.58 -12.14
N LEU A 316 -21.14 16.50 -10.83
CA LEU A 316 -21.75 17.58 -10.06
C LEU A 316 -20.67 18.52 -9.53
N GLY A 317 -20.99 19.81 -9.46
CA GLY A 317 -20.10 20.81 -8.88
C GLY A 317 -20.84 21.86 -8.07
N THR A 318 -20.09 22.65 -7.29
CA THR A 318 -20.62 23.77 -6.51
C THR A 318 -19.53 24.81 -6.27
N SER A 319 -19.95 26.02 -5.94
CA SER A 319 -19.12 27.11 -5.39
C SER A 319 -19.84 27.67 -4.16
N GLY A 320 -19.30 28.65 -3.46
CA GLY A 320 -20.00 29.25 -2.34
C GLY A 320 -19.20 30.35 -1.67
N SER A 321 -19.86 31.08 -0.79
CA SER A 321 -19.25 32.19 -0.05
C SER A 321 -19.93 32.44 1.28
N GLY A 322 -19.22 33.08 2.19
CA GLY A 322 -19.76 33.78 3.36
C GLY A 322 -19.17 35.18 3.46
N THR A 323 -19.27 35.80 4.62
CA THR A 323 -18.71 37.13 4.88
C THR A 323 -17.76 37.10 6.08
N ASP A 324 -16.68 37.88 6.01
CA ASP A 324 -15.77 38.07 7.13
C ASP A 324 -16.51 38.76 8.31
N ALA A 325 -16.36 38.23 9.52
CA ALA A 325 -17.02 38.75 10.72
C ALA A 325 -16.55 40.16 11.15
N ILE A 326 -15.37 40.60 10.71
CA ILE A 326 -14.75 41.86 11.12
C ILE A 326 -15.14 43.02 10.19
N ASP A 327 -15.07 42.81 8.87
CA ASP A 327 -15.28 43.88 7.90
C ASP A 327 -16.45 43.65 6.92
N GLY A 328 -17.09 42.48 6.97
CA GLY A 328 -18.21 42.11 6.11
C GLY A 328 -17.83 41.81 4.66
N SER A 329 -16.55 41.75 4.32
CA SER A 329 -16.07 41.40 2.98
C SER A 329 -16.42 39.96 2.61
N SER A 330 -16.58 39.68 1.31
CA SER A 330 -16.96 38.33 0.84
C SER A 330 -15.76 37.38 0.88
N ALA A 331 -15.92 36.24 1.56
CA ALA A 331 -14.97 35.12 1.55
C ALA A 331 -15.59 33.98 0.73
N ALA A 332 -15.05 33.73 -0.47
CA ALA A 332 -15.54 32.70 -1.38
C ALA A 332 -14.53 31.56 -1.54
N PHE A 333 -15.02 30.32 -1.68
CA PHE A 333 -14.19 29.20 -2.08
C PHE A 333 -14.31 28.92 -3.59
N ALA A 334 -13.22 28.44 -4.19
CA ALA A 334 -13.18 28.13 -5.62
C ALA A 334 -14.17 27.01 -6.01
N PRO A 335 -14.72 27.00 -7.24
CA PRO A 335 -15.61 25.92 -7.69
C PRO A 335 -14.94 24.54 -7.58
N VAL A 336 -15.66 23.57 -7.01
CA VAL A 336 -15.23 22.18 -6.87
C VAL A 336 -16.18 21.22 -7.58
N GLN A 337 -15.69 20.03 -7.91
CA GLN A 337 -16.46 18.96 -8.53
C GLN A 337 -16.27 17.63 -7.79
N TRP A 338 -17.34 16.84 -7.73
CA TRP A 338 -17.27 15.45 -7.29
C TRP A 338 -16.79 14.54 -8.43
N ASN A 339 -16.42 13.30 -8.10
CA ASN A 339 -16.17 12.27 -9.11
C ASN A 339 -17.44 11.99 -9.94
N PRO A 340 -17.31 11.50 -11.20
CA PRO A 340 -18.46 11.15 -12.02
C PRO A 340 -19.35 10.09 -11.35
N ILE A 341 -20.66 10.32 -11.31
CA ILE A 341 -21.67 9.41 -10.78
C ILE A 341 -22.48 8.86 -11.95
N THR A 342 -22.49 7.55 -12.14
CA THR A 342 -23.29 6.89 -13.18
C THR A 342 -24.58 6.36 -12.57
N PHE A 343 -25.71 6.90 -12.99
CA PHE A 343 -27.02 6.38 -12.60
C PHE A 343 -27.47 5.26 -13.54
N VAL A 344 -27.89 4.14 -12.97
CA VAL A 344 -28.41 2.96 -13.69
C VAL A 344 -29.84 2.65 -13.25
N THR A 345 -30.68 2.17 -14.17
CA THR A 345 -32.10 1.86 -13.89
C THR A 345 -32.39 0.38 -13.72
N GLU A 346 -31.45 -0.50 -14.10
CA GLU A 346 -31.73 -1.93 -14.24
C GLU A 346 -30.56 -2.78 -13.73
N ALA A 347 -30.92 -3.85 -13.02
CA ALA A 347 -30.06 -4.98 -12.71
C ALA A 347 -29.66 -5.68 -14.01
N ALA A 348 -28.40 -6.08 -14.07
CA ALA A 348 -27.85 -6.84 -15.17
C ALA A 348 -27.07 -8.01 -14.60
N PHE A 349 -27.04 -9.12 -15.32
CA PHE A 349 -26.29 -10.30 -14.90
C PHE A 349 -25.10 -10.55 -15.81
N ASP A 350 -23.95 -10.80 -15.20
CA ASP A 350 -22.87 -11.54 -15.83
C ASP A 350 -22.83 -12.94 -15.20
N ALA A 351 -22.62 -13.98 -15.99
CA ALA A 351 -22.68 -15.34 -15.49
C ALA A 351 -21.57 -16.23 -16.04
N THR A 352 -21.16 -17.21 -15.24
CA THR A 352 -20.21 -18.25 -15.63
C THR A 352 -20.82 -19.62 -15.38
N LEU A 353 -20.57 -20.56 -16.30
CA LEU A 353 -21.03 -21.93 -16.21
C LEU A 353 -19.81 -22.84 -16.21
N THR A 354 -19.65 -23.63 -15.15
CA THR A 354 -18.56 -24.59 -14.99
C THR A 354 -19.15 -26.00 -14.96
N VAL A 355 -18.63 -26.85 -15.84
CA VAL A 355 -19.01 -28.26 -15.99
C VAL A 355 -17.72 -29.06 -16.22
N PRO A 356 -17.56 -30.27 -15.64
CA PRO A 356 -16.50 -31.18 -16.01
C PRO A 356 -16.47 -31.43 -17.53
N PRO A 357 -15.30 -31.44 -18.20
CA PRO A 357 -15.23 -31.74 -19.64
C PRO A 357 -15.78 -33.12 -19.99
N GLY A 358 -15.69 -34.06 -19.05
CA GLY A 358 -16.32 -35.38 -19.13
C GLY A 358 -16.58 -36.00 -17.76
N VAL A 359 -17.43 -37.02 -17.76
CA VAL A 359 -17.84 -37.78 -16.57
C VAL A 359 -17.97 -39.27 -16.91
N LEU A 360 -17.56 -40.14 -15.98
CA LEU A 360 -17.69 -41.58 -16.18
C LEU A 360 -19.14 -42.02 -15.86
N PRO A 361 -19.68 -43.07 -16.51
CA PRO A 361 -20.97 -43.64 -16.13
C PRO A 361 -21.05 -43.96 -14.63
N GLY A 362 -22.16 -43.59 -13.99
CA GLY A 362 -22.38 -43.77 -12.55
C GLY A 362 -21.75 -42.71 -11.65
N GLU A 363 -20.87 -41.84 -12.15
CA GLU A 363 -20.32 -40.74 -11.35
C GLU A 363 -21.30 -39.59 -11.16
N THR A 364 -21.01 -38.74 -10.17
CA THR A 364 -21.74 -37.50 -9.97
C THR A 364 -21.24 -36.42 -10.94
N LEU A 365 -22.14 -35.92 -11.79
CA LEU A 365 -21.96 -34.72 -12.60
C LEU A 365 -22.43 -33.50 -11.80
N THR A 366 -21.51 -32.57 -11.54
CA THR A 366 -21.81 -31.29 -10.88
C THR A 366 -21.81 -30.17 -11.91
N VAL A 367 -22.87 -29.37 -11.94
CA VAL A 367 -23.03 -28.21 -12.83
C VAL A 367 -23.13 -26.96 -11.96
N THR A 368 -22.17 -26.05 -12.11
CA THR A 368 -22.06 -24.84 -11.28
C THR A 368 -22.30 -23.59 -12.14
N PHE A 369 -23.35 -22.83 -11.83
CA PHE A 369 -23.70 -21.60 -12.53
C PHE A 369 -23.62 -20.40 -11.58
N ALA A 370 -22.57 -19.61 -11.68
CA ALA A 370 -22.39 -18.41 -10.88
C ALA A 370 -22.97 -17.20 -11.63
N VAL A 371 -23.86 -16.46 -10.97
CA VAL A 371 -24.53 -15.28 -11.52
C VAL A 371 -24.13 -14.07 -10.67
N ASN A 372 -23.37 -13.17 -11.27
CA ASN A 372 -22.93 -11.91 -10.72
C ASN A 372 -23.88 -10.79 -11.14
N ASN A 373 -24.30 -9.96 -10.18
CA ASN A 373 -25.00 -8.72 -10.44
C ASN A 373 -24.04 -7.54 -10.19
N PRO A 374 -23.27 -7.07 -11.20
CA PRO A 374 -22.31 -5.98 -11.00
C PRO A 374 -22.96 -4.60 -10.85
N THR A 375 -24.28 -4.50 -10.88
CA THR A 375 -25.00 -3.23 -10.83
C THR A 375 -25.28 -2.77 -9.40
N ALA A 376 -25.81 -1.55 -9.28
CA ALA A 376 -26.24 -0.95 -8.01
C ALA A 376 -27.71 -1.26 -7.64
N VAL A 377 -28.38 -2.16 -8.38
CA VAL A 377 -29.79 -2.52 -8.16
C VAL A 377 -29.90 -4.01 -7.87
N ASP A 378 -30.61 -4.38 -6.80
CA ASP A 378 -30.86 -5.77 -6.46
C ASP A 378 -31.69 -6.47 -7.54
N ALA A 379 -31.45 -7.77 -7.73
CA ALA A 379 -32.34 -8.64 -8.49
C ALA A 379 -33.09 -9.56 -7.52
N GLN A 380 -34.42 -9.53 -7.60
CA GLN A 380 -35.31 -10.31 -6.75
C GLN A 380 -35.78 -11.59 -7.45
N ASN A 381 -36.07 -12.62 -6.65
CA ASN A 381 -36.69 -13.87 -7.07
C ASN A 381 -35.98 -14.53 -8.28
N VAL A 382 -34.65 -14.54 -8.25
CA VAL A 382 -33.84 -15.13 -9.32
C VAL A 382 -33.98 -16.65 -9.28
N GLN A 383 -34.74 -17.17 -10.24
CA GLN A 383 -35.01 -18.58 -10.44
C GLN A 383 -33.96 -19.19 -11.40
N PRO A 384 -33.14 -20.13 -10.94
CA PRO A 384 -32.25 -20.89 -11.81
C PRO A 384 -33.01 -21.99 -12.56
N ALA A 385 -32.61 -22.29 -13.80
CA ALA A 385 -33.10 -23.40 -14.61
C ALA A 385 -31.97 -24.00 -15.47
N LEU A 386 -32.05 -25.31 -15.75
CA LEU A 386 -31.05 -26.04 -16.54
C LEU A 386 -31.73 -26.86 -17.65
N GLY A 387 -31.57 -26.41 -18.90
CA GLY A 387 -31.89 -27.19 -20.09
C GLY A 387 -30.83 -28.26 -20.34
N ARG A 388 -31.24 -29.44 -20.82
CA ARG A 388 -30.36 -30.58 -21.10
C ARG A 388 -30.74 -31.18 -22.44
N SER A 389 -29.77 -31.36 -23.33
CA SER A 389 -29.97 -32.00 -24.64
C SER A 389 -28.76 -32.86 -25.03
N GLY A 390 -28.88 -33.67 -26.08
CA GLY A 390 -27.88 -34.66 -26.48
C GLY A 390 -28.26 -36.10 -26.13
N THR A 391 -27.44 -37.06 -26.55
CA THR A 391 -27.76 -38.50 -26.43
C THR A 391 -27.70 -39.02 -24.99
N ALA A 392 -26.90 -38.39 -24.12
CA ALA A 392 -26.82 -38.75 -22.71
C ALA A 392 -27.87 -38.03 -21.83
N ALA A 393 -28.61 -37.04 -22.35
CA ALA A 393 -29.50 -36.22 -21.53
C ALA A 393 -30.60 -37.03 -20.81
N ALA A 394 -31.15 -38.05 -21.48
CA ALA A 394 -32.20 -38.91 -20.92
C ALA A 394 -31.71 -39.90 -19.85
N SER A 395 -30.40 -40.13 -19.76
CA SER A 395 -29.81 -41.10 -18.83
C SER A 395 -29.33 -40.47 -17.51
N LEU A 396 -29.39 -39.14 -17.39
CA LEU A 396 -29.01 -38.41 -16.17
C LEU A 396 -30.09 -38.53 -15.09
N VAL A 397 -29.69 -39.02 -13.91
CA VAL A 397 -30.57 -39.12 -12.74
C VAL A 397 -30.37 -37.88 -11.85
N PRO A 398 -31.37 -37.00 -11.64
CA PRO A 398 -31.24 -35.84 -10.78
C PRO A 398 -30.97 -36.23 -9.32
N GLN A 399 -30.02 -35.54 -8.68
CA GLN A 399 -29.69 -35.72 -7.26
C GLN A 399 -30.11 -34.50 -6.45
N SER A 400 -29.70 -33.29 -6.87
CA SER A 400 -30.11 -32.03 -6.25
C SER A 400 -30.24 -30.90 -7.26
N ALA A 401 -31.08 -29.91 -6.92
CA ALA A 401 -31.27 -28.68 -7.68
C ALA A 401 -31.23 -27.46 -6.75
N PRO A 402 -30.78 -26.30 -7.23
CA PRO A 402 -30.69 -25.09 -6.43
C PRO A 402 -32.05 -24.40 -6.27
N ALA A 403 -32.23 -23.66 -5.16
CA ALA A 403 -33.44 -22.89 -4.88
C ALA A 403 -33.39 -21.48 -5.49
N VAL A 404 -34.54 -20.81 -5.54
CA VAL A 404 -34.66 -19.37 -5.85
C VAL A 404 -33.87 -18.56 -4.84
N ALA A 405 -33.19 -17.50 -5.31
CA ALA A 405 -32.49 -16.57 -4.44
C ALA A 405 -32.63 -15.12 -4.95
N ASN A 406 -32.44 -14.15 -4.05
CA ASN A 406 -32.19 -12.77 -4.46
C ASN A 406 -30.68 -12.60 -4.72
N ILE A 407 -30.32 -11.76 -5.68
CA ILE A 407 -28.92 -11.39 -5.95
C ILE A 407 -28.79 -9.89 -5.72
N ALA A 408 -28.27 -9.53 -4.55
CA ALA A 408 -28.09 -8.13 -4.18
C ALA A 408 -27.06 -7.43 -5.10
N ALA A 409 -27.14 -6.11 -5.16
CA ALA A 409 -26.20 -5.26 -5.87
C ALA A 409 -24.73 -5.60 -5.53
N GLY A 410 -23.90 -5.74 -6.55
CA GLY A 410 -22.48 -6.11 -6.42
C GLY A 410 -22.21 -7.53 -5.91
N GLN A 411 -23.22 -8.38 -5.73
CA GLN A 411 -23.07 -9.75 -5.23
C GLN A 411 -23.12 -10.80 -6.33
N THR A 412 -22.53 -11.96 -6.04
CA THR A 412 -22.61 -13.17 -6.86
C THR A 412 -23.33 -14.27 -6.08
N VAL A 413 -24.27 -14.96 -6.73
CA VAL A 413 -24.91 -16.18 -6.20
C VAL A 413 -24.57 -17.36 -7.11
N THR A 414 -24.22 -18.49 -6.50
CA THR A 414 -23.88 -19.73 -7.22
C THR A 414 -25.01 -20.74 -7.11
N PHE A 415 -25.53 -21.15 -8.26
CA PHE A 415 -26.55 -22.19 -8.39
C PHE A 415 -25.89 -23.51 -8.81
N ILE A 416 -26.13 -24.59 -8.06
CA ILE A 416 -25.49 -25.89 -8.28
C ILE A 416 -26.54 -26.97 -8.53
N TRP A 417 -26.43 -27.68 -9.64
CA TRP A 417 -27.17 -28.92 -9.90
C TRP A 417 -26.23 -30.12 -9.79
N THR A 418 -26.74 -31.22 -9.26
CA THR A 418 -26.04 -32.50 -9.26
C THR A 418 -26.87 -33.60 -9.90
N TYR A 419 -26.23 -34.44 -10.70
CA TYR A 419 -26.83 -35.59 -11.38
C TYR A 419 -25.93 -36.81 -11.22
N THR A 420 -26.48 -38.02 -11.23
CA THR A 420 -25.72 -39.23 -11.51
C THR A 420 -25.69 -39.47 -13.01
N ALA A 421 -24.50 -39.61 -13.59
CA ALA A 421 -24.30 -39.87 -15.00
C ALA A 421 -24.80 -41.28 -15.38
N GLY A 422 -25.52 -41.39 -16.49
CA GLY A 422 -26.05 -42.66 -16.98
C GLY A 422 -25.22 -43.24 -18.12
N GLY A 423 -25.89 -43.65 -19.20
CA GLY A 423 -25.25 -44.18 -20.41
C GLY A 423 -24.41 -43.15 -21.17
N ALA A 424 -23.37 -43.64 -21.84
CA ALA A 424 -22.45 -42.85 -22.65
C ALA A 424 -23.16 -42.04 -23.75
N GLY A 425 -22.64 -40.85 -24.01
CA GLY A 425 -23.19 -39.92 -24.99
C GLY A 425 -22.81 -38.47 -24.75
N THR A 426 -23.14 -37.62 -25.72
CA THR A 426 -22.91 -36.18 -25.62
C THR A 426 -23.98 -35.52 -24.77
N LEU A 427 -23.60 -34.47 -24.05
CA LEU A 427 -24.50 -33.68 -23.23
C LEU A 427 -24.24 -32.18 -23.47
N GLN A 428 -25.28 -31.46 -23.84
CA GLN A 428 -25.30 -30.00 -23.84
C GLN A 428 -26.19 -29.53 -22.68
N LEU A 429 -25.68 -28.54 -21.95
CA LEU A 429 -26.27 -27.97 -20.75
C LEU A 429 -26.51 -26.47 -20.97
N ASP A 430 -27.76 -26.05 -20.90
CA ASP A 430 -28.18 -24.66 -21.09
C ASP A 430 -28.67 -24.10 -19.76
N ALA A 431 -27.76 -23.51 -18.97
CA ALA A 431 -28.08 -22.91 -17.68
C ALA A 431 -28.67 -21.51 -17.89
N SER A 432 -29.71 -21.17 -17.13
CA SER A 432 -30.28 -19.83 -17.11
C SER A 432 -30.71 -19.43 -15.70
N ALA A 433 -30.71 -18.13 -15.45
CA ALA A 433 -31.27 -17.52 -14.26
C ALA A 433 -32.18 -16.37 -14.70
N ARG A 434 -33.40 -16.31 -14.15
CA ARG A 434 -34.39 -15.27 -14.44
C ARG A 434 -34.94 -14.71 -13.15
N GLY A 435 -34.92 -13.40 -12.99
CA GLY A 435 -35.52 -12.71 -11.86
C GLY A 435 -36.13 -11.39 -12.29
N THR A 436 -36.40 -10.53 -11.32
CA THR A 436 -36.92 -9.17 -11.55
C THR A 436 -36.00 -8.13 -10.94
N ASP A 437 -35.77 -7.06 -11.67
CA ASP A 437 -35.12 -5.86 -11.17
C ASP A 437 -35.90 -5.27 -9.98
N ALA A 438 -35.23 -4.96 -8.87
CA ALA A 438 -35.87 -4.49 -7.65
C ALA A 438 -36.43 -3.06 -7.75
N SER A 439 -35.95 -2.25 -8.70
CA SER A 439 -36.34 -0.84 -8.84
C SER A 439 -37.55 -0.67 -9.77
N SER A 440 -37.52 -1.34 -10.91
CA SER A 440 -38.47 -1.24 -12.02
C SER A 440 -39.48 -2.39 -12.07
N GLY A 441 -39.17 -3.54 -11.47
CA GLY A 441 -39.92 -4.79 -11.63
C GLY A 441 -39.74 -5.46 -13.00
N GLY A 442 -38.89 -4.92 -13.88
CA GLY A 442 -38.59 -5.49 -15.19
C GLY A 442 -37.84 -6.83 -15.09
N PRO A 443 -37.88 -7.69 -16.12
CA PRO A 443 -37.19 -8.97 -16.10
C PRO A 443 -35.67 -8.79 -16.25
N VAL A 444 -34.89 -9.52 -15.45
CA VAL A 444 -33.43 -9.65 -15.61
C VAL A 444 -33.08 -11.13 -15.81
N SER A 445 -32.18 -11.42 -16.75
CA SER A 445 -31.78 -12.80 -17.01
C SER A 445 -30.36 -12.94 -17.53
N ALA A 446 -29.77 -14.10 -17.24
CA ALA A 446 -28.54 -14.55 -17.87
C ALA A 446 -28.68 -16.02 -18.28
N SER A 447 -27.97 -16.40 -19.33
CA SER A 447 -27.84 -17.80 -19.75
C SER A 447 -26.43 -18.09 -20.23
N ARG A 448 -25.99 -19.34 -20.05
CA ARG A 448 -24.74 -19.88 -20.57
C ARG A 448 -24.97 -21.32 -21.02
N THR A 449 -24.22 -21.73 -22.04
CA THR A 449 -24.24 -23.08 -22.56
C THR A 449 -22.87 -23.71 -22.40
N ALA A 450 -22.83 -24.97 -21.99
CA ALA A 450 -21.62 -25.78 -21.93
C ALA A 450 -21.89 -27.18 -22.47
N THR A 451 -20.85 -27.86 -22.93
CA THR A 451 -20.90 -29.26 -23.35
C THR A 451 -20.04 -30.11 -22.44
N THR A 452 -20.44 -31.37 -22.26
CA THR A 452 -19.68 -32.40 -21.58
C THR A 452 -19.96 -33.75 -22.23
N LEU A 453 -19.18 -34.76 -21.86
CA LEU A 453 -19.29 -36.11 -22.39
C LEU A 453 -19.46 -37.12 -21.26
N VAL A 454 -20.46 -37.98 -21.36
CA VAL A 454 -20.51 -39.22 -20.57
C VAL A 454 -19.81 -40.31 -21.37
N SER A 455 -18.73 -40.89 -20.85
CA SER A 455 -17.90 -41.88 -21.57
C SER A 455 -17.12 -42.75 -20.60
N ASP A 456 -16.81 -43.99 -20.98
CA ASP A 456 -15.96 -44.92 -20.20
C ASP A 456 -14.50 -44.42 -20.07
N ALA A 457 -14.12 -43.48 -20.94
CA ALA A 457 -12.96 -42.62 -20.79
C ALA A 457 -13.42 -41.16 -20.80
N ALA A 458 -13.46 -40.54 -19.62
CA ALA A 458 -13.90 -39.18 -19.46
C ALA A 458 -12.78 -38.21 -19.83
N PRO A 459 -12.99 -37.28 -20.79
CA PRO A 459 -12.01 -36.25 -21.09
C PRO A 459 -11.81 -35.33 -19.86
N VAL A 460 -10.56 -34.99 -19.60
CA VAL A 460 -10.10 -34.10 -18.54
C VAL A 460 -9.58 -32.79 -19.15
N ALA A 461 -8.82 -32.89 -20.25
CA ALA A 461 -8.35 -31.75 -21.03
C ALA A 461 -8.17 -32.16 -22.50
N GLN A 462 -8.37 -31.24 -23.45
CA GLN A 462 -8.24 -31.51 -24.90
C GLN A 462 -7.03 -30.80 -25.53
N ASP A 463 -6.67 -29.63 -25.01
CA ASP A 463 -5.44 -28.92 -25.31
C ASP A 463 -5.12 -28.10 -24.05
N PRO A 464 -4.52 -28.72 -23.01
CA PRO A 464 -4.41 -28.12 -21.69
C PRO A 464 -3.63 -26.80 -21.67
N PHE A 465 -2.79 -26.54 -22.68
CA PHE A 465 -1.93 -25.35 -22.75
C PHE A 465 -2.38 -24.35 -23.82
N ALA A 466 -3.38 -24.72 -24.65
CA ALA A 466 -3.89 -23.91 -25.75
C ALA A 466 -2.81 -23.42 -26.74
N ASP A 467 -1.74 -24.20 -26.90
CA ASP A 467 -0.57 -23.89 -27.73
C ASP A 467 -0.21 -25.01 -28.72
N GLY A 468 -1.03 -26.08 -28.77
CA GLY A 468 -0.77 -27.22 -29.64
C GLY A 468 0.27 -28.22 -29.11
N THR A 469 0.73 -28.07 -27.86
CA THR A 469 1.70 -28.99 -27.25
C THR A 469 1.24 -30.43 -27.38
N ALA A 470 2.13 -31.29 -27.88
CA ALA A 470 1.82 -32.67 -28.21
C ALA A 470 2.25 -33.68 -27.12
N PHE A 471 2.59 -33.22 -25.91
CA PHE A 471 3.02 -34.05 -24.79
C PHE A 471 2.59 -33.45 -23.44
N SER A 472 2.28 -34.28 -22.45
CA SER A 472 2.12 -33.83 -21.08
C SER A 472 2.35 -34.98 -20.10
N TYR A 473 3.19 -34.78 -19.09
CA TYR A 473 3.18 -35.64 -17.91
C TYR A 473 1.86 -35.44 -17.16
N VAL A 474 1.29 -36.52 -16.63
CA VAL A 474 0.08 -36.49 -15.82
C VAL A 474 0.33 -37.12 -14.45
N PHE A 475 0.21 -36.34 -13.39
CA PHE A 475 0.42 -36.82 -12.03
C PHE A 475 -0.45 -36.08 -11.01
N ALA A 476 -0.55 -36.61 -9.80
CA ALA A 476 -1.29 -36.00 -8.70
C ALA A 476 -0.33 -35.21 -7.80
N TYR A 477 -0.72 -34.01 -7.42
CA TYR A 477 -0.02 -33.22 -6.40
C TYR A 477 -1.00 -32.30 -5.67
N ALA A 478 -0.92 -32.24 -4.35
CA ALA A 478 -1.76 -31.43 -3.47
C ALA A 478 -3.27 -31.59 -3.75
N GLY A 479 -3.71 -32.83 -4.02
CA GLY A 479 -5.11 -33.16 -4.32
C GLY A 479 -5.61 -32.69 -5.69
N ARG A 480 -4.70 -32.27 -6.59
CA ARG A 480 -5.01 -31.81 -7.95
C ARG A 480 -4.27 -32.66 -8.98
N VAL A 481 -4.80 -32.68 -10.20
CA VAL A 481 -4.13 -33.26 -11.36
C VAL A 481 -3.24 -32.19 -11.98
N TYR A 482 -1.96 -32.49 -12.18
CA TYR A 482 -0.99 -31.63 -12.84
C TYR A 482 -0.65 -32.17 -14.22
N LEU A 483 -0.62 -31.26 -15.19
CA LEU A 483 -0.29 -31.52 -16.59
C LEU A 483 0.85 -30.59 -17.00
N GLY A 484 1.95 -31.13 -17.52
CA GLY A 484 3.05 -30.29 -18.00
C GLY A 484 4.28 -31.04 -18.46
N PRO A 485 5.31 -30.31 -18.93
CA PRO A 485 5.27 -28.88 -19.25
C PRO A 485 4.64 -28.60 -20.64
N SER A 486 4.37 -27.32 -20.94
CA SER A 486 4.07 -26.80 -22.29
C SER A 486 5.25 -26.98 -23.24
N GLN A 487 5.03 -26.81 -24.55
CA GLN A 487 6.05 -27.01 -25.59
C GLN A 487 7.27 -26.10 -25.42
N ASP A 488 7.08 -24.89 -24.90
CA ASP A 488 8.18 -23.96 -24.58
C ASP A 488 8.79 -24.19 -23.18
N GLY A 489 8.34 -25.22 -22.47
CA GLY A 489 8.81 -25.59 -21.13
C GLY A 489 8.41 -24.60 -20.02
N THR A 490 7.68 -23.52 -20.33
CA THR A 490 7.48 -22.42 -19.39
C THR A 490 6.26 -22.54 -18.48
N ARG A 491 5.32 -23.43 -18.81
CA ARG A 491 4.04 -23.55 -18.12
C ARG A 491 3.68 -25.00 -17.85
N ALA A 492 2.87 -25.18 -16.83
CA ALA A 492 2.04 -26.35 -16.62
C ALA A 492 0.59 -25.88 -16.37
N VAL A 493 -0.34 -26.81 -16.22
CA VAL A 493 -1.66 -26.53 -15.68
C VAL A 493 -1.97 -27.51 -14.57
N ARG A 494 -2.82 -27.09 -13.63
CA ARG A 494 -3.39 -27.94 -12.61
C ARG A 494 -4.89 -27.77 -12.55
N MET A 495 -5.60 -28.83 -12.17
CA MET A 495 -7.06 -28.82 -12.13
C MET A 495 -7.59 -29.81 -11.08
N GLN A 496 -8.89 -29.73 -10.82
CA GLN A 496 -9.58 -30.75 -10.03
C GLN A 496 -9.53 -32.10 -10.75
N PRO A 497 -9.70 -33.23 -10.03
CA PRO A 497 -9.68 -34.56 -10.65
C PRO A 497 -10.68 -34.77 -11.81
N ASP A 498 -11.75 -33.98 -11.88
CA ASP A 498 -12.76 -33.99 -12.95
C ASP A 498 -12.47 -33.02 -14.11
N GLY A 499 -11.32 -32.36 -14.10
CA GLY A 499 -10.92 -31.40 -15.13
C GLY A 499 -11.49 -29.99 -14.93
N THR A 500 -12.28 -29.75 -13.89
CA THR A 500 -12.77 -28.39 -13.56
C THR A 500 -11.71 -27.55 -12.84
N GLY A 501 -11.91 -26.23 -12.81
CA GLY A 501 -11.04 -25.32 -12.05
C GLY A 501 -9.60 -25.29 -12.54
N VAL A 502 -9.41 -25.25 -13.86
CA VAL A 502 -8.09 -25.18 -14.50
C VAL A 502 -7.37 -23.91 -14.07
N GLU A 503 -6.17 -24.06 -13.55
CA GLU A 503 -5.25 -22.99 -13.18
C GLU A 503 -3.93 -23.18 -13.92
N ALA A 504 -3.39 -22.10 -14.49
CA ALA A 504 -2.04 -22.11 -15.05
C ALA A 504 -1.01 -22.17 -13.91
N VAL A 505 0.04 -22.96 -14.13
CA VAL A 505 1.21 -23.08 -13.24
C VAL A 505 2.41 -22.48 -13.95
N GLN A 506 3.04 -21.48 -13.35
CA GLN A 506 4.27 -20.86 -13.84
C GLN A 506 5.45 -21.38 -13.02
N PHE A 507 6.48 -21.92 -13.66
CA PHE A 507 7.59 -22.48 -12.92
C PHE A 507 8.57 -21.41 -12.45
N HIS A 508 9.05 -21.50 -11.22
CA HIS A 508 10.11 -20.63 -10.69
C HIS A 508 11.32 -21.46 -10.25
N PHE A 509 12.21 -21.79 -11.19
CA PHE A 509 13.46 -22.50 -10.88
C PHE A 509 14.52 -21.52 -10.38
N VAL A 510 14.94 -21.68 -9.12
CA VAL A 510 15.98 -20.84 -8.53
C VAL A 510 17.30 -21.14 -9.24
N LYS A 511 18.06 -20.09 -9.58
CA LYS A 511 19.37 -20.23 -10.22
C LYS A 511 20.34 -20.98 -9.30
N ASP A 512 21.28 -21.71 -9.91
CA ASP A 512 22.41 -22.27 -9.17
C ASP A 512 23.40 -21.15 -8.76
N PRO A 513 23.73 -20.99 -7.46
CA PRO A 513 24.77 -20.06 -7.03
C PRO A 513 26.20 -20.48 -7.43
N ASN A 514 26.44 -21.76 -7.75
CA ASN A 514 27.78 -22.34 -7.88
C ASN A 514 28.04 -23.05 -9.22
N GLY A 515 28.18 -22.28 -10.31
CA GLY A 515 28.64 -22.84 -11.59
C GLY A 515 27.85 -22.43 -12.81
N VAL A 516 27.34 -21.19 -12.82
CA VAL A 516 26.55 -20.56 -13.89
C VAL A 516 26.95 -21.06 -15.29
N LYS A 517 26.13 -21.94 -15.87
CA LYS A 517 26.26 -22.37 -17.26
C LYS A 517 25.42 -21.52 -18.20
N ASN A 518 24.23 -21.11 -17.77
CA ASN A 518 23.40 -20.19 -18.52
C ASN A 518 23.78 -18.75 -18.17
N SER A 519 24.35 -18.01 -19.13
CA SER A 519 24.75 -16.62 -18.88
C SER A 519 23.57 -15.67 -18.64
N ALA A 520 22.32 -16.06 -18.95
CA ALA A 520 21.13 -15.29 -18.55
C ALA A 520 20.91 -15.26 -17.02
N SER A 521 21.71 -16.01 -16.26
CA SER A 521 21.77 -15.89 -14.80
C SER A 521 22.52 -14.62 -14.35
N LEU A 522 23.25 -13.93 -15.25
CA LEU A 522 24.07 -12.75 -14.98
C LEU A 522 23.85 -11.62 -16.02
N PRO A 523 23.25 -10.46 -15.65
CA PRO A 523 22.68 -10.14 -14.34
C PRO A 523 21.50 -11.08 -14.00
N PRO A 524 21.12 -11.21 -12.71
CA PRO A 524 19.99 -12.06 -12.32
C PRO A 524 18.77 -11.76 -13.20
N PRO A 525 17.98 -12.78 -13.60
CA PRO A 525 16.72 -12.52 -14.27
C PRO A 525 15.87 -11.55 -13.42
N PRO A 526 14.94 -10.80 -14.03
CA PRO A 526 14.18 -9.74 -13.36
C PRO A 526 13.56 -10.15 -12.01
N ASN A 527 13.33 -11.45 -11.80
CA ASN A 527 12.70 -12.01 -10.61
C ASN A 527 13.54 -13.12 -9.91
N ASP A 528 14.83 -13.26 -10.24
CA ASP A 528 15.78 -14.25 -9.67
C ASP A 528 15.41 -15.75 -9.84
N TYR A 529 14.55 -16.07 -10.81
CA TYR A 529 14.21 -17.44 -11.22
C TYR A 529 14.20 -17.62 -12.74
N PHE A 530 14.28 -18.88 -13.18
CA PHE A 530 14.06 -19.32 -14.56
C PHE A 530 12.64 -19.86 -14.72
N PRO A 531 11.93 -19.50 -15.80
CA PRO A 531 10.56 -19.94 -16.05
C PRO A 531 10.45 -21.36 -16.63
N SER A 532 11.57 -21.97 -17.01
CA SER A 532 11.63 -23.26 -17.73
C SER A 532 12.86 -24.05 -17.33
N LEU A 533 12.80 -25.38 -17.46
CA LEU A 533 13.95 -26.29 -17.42
C LEU A 533 14.43 -26.66 -18.83
N GLY A 534 14.11 -25.86 -19.83
CA GLY A 534 14.49 -26.12 -21.21
C GLY A 534 13.49 -26.93 -22.01
N PHE A 535 13.60 -26.80 -23.32
CA PHE A 535 12.87 -27.58 -24.31
C PHE A 535 13.76 -27.77 -25.54
N LEU A 536 13.42 -28.75 -26.38
CA LEU A 536 14.21 -29.05 -27.57
C LEU A 536 14.22 -27.86 -28.53
N GLY A 537 15.41 -27.31 -28.81
CA GLY A 537 15.59 -26.15 -29.69
C GLY A 537 15.53 -24.79 -29.00
N CYS A 538 15.44 -24.75 -27.65
CA CYS A 538 15.63 -23.50 -26.92
C CYS A 538 17.00 -22.87 -27.24
N THR A 539 17.08 -21.54 -27.18
CA THR A 539 18.33 -20.83 -27.46
C THR A 539 19.20 -20.81 -26.20
N GLN A 540 20.40 -21.38 -26.28
CA GLN A 540 21.37 -21.34 -25.18
C GLN A 540 21.57 -19.92 -24.66
N ASN A 541 21.84 -19.79 -23.36
CA ASN A 541 22.09 -18.53 -22.68
C ASN A 541 20.88 -17.58 -22.66
N THR A 542 19.66 -18.13 -22.65
CA THR A 542 18.41 -17.40 -22.50
C THR A 542 17.57 -18.03 -21.40
N LEU A 543 16.51 -17.36 -20.94
CA LEU A 543 15.58 -17.90 -19.93
C LEU A 543 14.74 -19.09 -20.45
N GLN A 544 14.79 -19.37 -21.75
CA GLN A 544 14.08 -20.48 -22.38
C GLN A 544 14.77 -21.82 -22.15
N CYS A 545 16.10 -21.83 -22.11
CA CYS A 545 16.89 -22.97 -21.63
C CYS A 545 17.08 -22.76 -20.13
N GLY A 546 16.91 -23.79 -19.31
CA GLY A 546 16.92 -23.65 -17.85
C GLY A 546 18.22 -23.10 -17.25
N PRO A 547 18.34 -23.06 -15.92
CA PRO A 547 19.49 -22.51 -15.22
C PRO A 547 20.87 -23.02 -15.71
N ASP A 548 20.94 -24.22 -16.29
CA ASP A 548 22.18 -24.83 -16.80
C ASP A 548 22.28 -25.00 -18.32
N ASN A 549 21.44 -24.29 -19.08
CA ASN A 549 21.26 -24.54 -20.51
C ASN A 549 20.78 -25.98 -20.76
N GLU A 550 19.77 -26.40 -20.02
CA GLU A 550 18.94 -27.55 -20.36
C GLU A 550 18.16 -27.26 -21.65
N ASP A 551 18.15 -28.23 -22.57
CA ASP A 551 17.64 -28.13 -23.94
C ASP A 551 16.84 -29.38 -24.34
N GLY A 552 16.16 -29.97 -23.36
CA GLY A 552 15.19 -31.06 -23.51
C GLY A 552 14.23 -31.14 -22.33
N ARG A 553 13.03 -31.70 -22.53
CA ARG A 553 11.93 -31.67 -21.56
C ARG A 553 12.24 -32.30 -20.19
N GLY A 554 13.12 -33.31 -20.14
CA GLY A 554 13.45 -34.05 -18.93
C GLY A 554 12.25 -34.65 -18.23
N LEU A 555 12.23 -34.65 -16.89
CA LEU A 555 11.18 -35.26 -16.06
C LEU A 555 10.50 -34.22 -15.19
N PHE A 556 9.17 -34.24 -15.14
CA PHE A 556 8.35 -33.46 -14.21
C PHE A 556 7.30 -34.37 -13.58
N THR A 557 7.35 -34.55 -12.26
CA THR A 557 6.51 -35.51 -11.55
C THR A 557 6.34 -35.15 -10.08
N SER A 558 5.52 -35.91 -9.37
CA SER A 558 5.39 -35.86 -7.91
C SER A 558 5.89 -37.15 -7.27
N PHE A 559 6.24 -37.07 -6.00
CA PHE A 559 6.54 -38.25 -5.19
C PHE A 559 6.23 -37.99 -3.72
N THR A 560 6.07 -39.05 -2.94
CA THR A 560 5.93 -38.97 -1.49
C THR A 560 7.20 -39.48 -0.82
N SER A 561 7.73 -38.72 0.13
CA SER A 561 8.91 -39.09 0.92
C SER A 561 8.74 -38.63 2.36
N GLY A 562 8.88 -39.55 3.30
CA GLY A 562 8.64 -39.28 4.72
C GLY A 562 7.19 -38.85 5.05
N GLY A 563 6.22 -39.19 4.20
CA GLY A 563 4.81 -38.77 4.33
C GLY A 563 4.49 -37.38 3.77
N THR A 564 5.50 -36.65 3.29
CA THR A 564 5.32 -35.35 2.62
C THR A 564 5.32 -35.57 1.11
N GLU A 565 4.40 -34.89 0.42
CA GLU A 565 4.35 -34.87 -1.03
C GLU A 565 5.28 -33.76 -1.57
N TRP A 566 6.01 -34.08 -2.63
CA TRP A 566 7.00 -33.21 -3.25
C TRP A 566 6.77 -33.18 -4.76
N LEU A 567 7.00 -32.01 -5.36
CA LEU A 567 7.24 -31.90 -6.79
C LEU A 567 8.72 -32.15 -7.06
N PHE A 568 9.00 -32.88 -8.14
CA PHE A 568 10.32 -33.13 -8.68
C PHE A 568 10.37 -32.66 -10.13
N ALA A 569 11.45 -31.98 -10.49
CA ALA A 569 11.71 -31.60 -11.86
C ALA A 569 13.21 -31.73 -12.19
N ALA A 570 13.52 -32.09 -13.42
CA ALA A 570 14.89 -32.15 -13.94
C ALA A 570 14.84 -31.92 -15.45
N GLY A 571 15.58 -30.95 -15.97
CA GLY A 571 15.70 -30.71 -17.40
C GLY A 571 16.77 -31.59 -18.04
N ASP A 572 16.54 -32.03 -19.27
CA ASP A 572 17.52 -32.85 -20.00
C ASP A 572 18.46 -31.98 -20.84
N ARG A 573 19.61 -32.56 -21.21
CA ARG A 573 20.62 -31.93 -22.06
C ARG A 573 20.95 -32.82 -23.26
N GLN A 574 20.92 -32.27 -24.47
CA GLN A 574 21.20 -33.01 -25.70
C GLN A 574 22.68 -33.42 -25.84
N GLN A 575 23.58 -32.48 -25.54
CA GLN A 575 25.00 -32.57 -25.91
C GLN A 575 25.95 -32.39 -24.72
N SER A 576 25.43 -32.20 -23.51
CA SER A 576 26.23 -31.92 -22.32
C SER A 576 25.78 -32.75 -21.14
N VAL A 577 26.40 -32.52 -19.99
CA VAL A 577 26.16 -33.29 -18.76
C VAL A 577 25.08 -32.61 -17.93
N PHE A 578 24.12 -33.42 -17.50
CA PHE A 578 23.10 -33.09 -16.50
C PHE A 578 23.73 -32.75 -15.14
N ARG A 579 23.29 -31.65 -14.50
CA ARG A 579 23.92 -31.14 -13.26
C ARG A 579 22.97 -30.84 -12.12
N HIS A 580 21.68 -30.64 -12.37
CA HIS A 580 20.76 -30.23 -11.32
C HIS A 580 19.42 -30.92 -11.42
N THR A 581 18.96 -31.40 -10.28
CA THR A 581 17.56 -31.76 -10.05
C THR A 581 16.91 -30.68 -9.18
N TYR A 582 15.59 -30.64 -9.18
CA TYR A 582 14.84 -29.59 -8.50
C TYR A 582 13.69 -30.19 -7.72
N VAL A 583 13.50 -29.73 -6.48
CA VAL A 583 12.38 -30.17 -5.64
C VAL A 583 11.70 -29.00 -4.94
N THR A 584 10.42 -29.18 -4.61
CA THR A 584 9.66 -28.23 -3.78
C THR A 584 8.43 -28.89 -3.15
N THR A 585 7.98 -28.32 -2.03
CA THR A 585 6.67 -28.61 -1.42
C THR A 585 5.69 -27.45 -1.62
N ASP A 586 6.04 -26.46 -2.44
CA ASP A 586 5.18 -25.32 -2.73
C ASP A 586 3.93 -25.79 -3.51
N THR A 587 2.76 -25.40 -3.01
CA THR A 587 1.45 -25.75 -3.58
C THR A 587 0.76 -24.55 -4.24
N THR A 588 1.47 -23.46 -4.53
CA THR A 588 0.93 -22.30 -5.25
C THR A 588 0.88 -22.56 -6.76
N THR A 589 0.32 -21.61 -7.52
CA THR A 589 0.38 -21.61 -9.01
C THR A 589 1.76 -21.15 -9.52
N ALA A 590 2.69 -20.80 -8.63
CA ALA A 590 4.01 -20.32 -9.01
C ALA A 590 5.12 -20.98 -8.17
N PRO A 591 5.19 -22.33 -8.16
CA PRO A 591 6.01 -23.08 -7.23
C PRO A 591 7.50 -22.75 -7.38
N SER A 592 8.14 -22.38 -6.26
CA SER A 592 9.57 -22.13 -6.21
C SER A 592 10.35 -23.44 -6.02
N PHE A 593 11.21 -23.76 -6.98
CA PHE A 593 12.00 -24.98 -7.04
C PHE A 593 13.44 -24.74 -6.59
N SER A 594 13.89 -25.52 -5.61
CA SER A 594 15.27 -25.44 -5.10
C SER A 594 16.19 -26.42 -5.83
N PRO A 595 17.36 -25.98 -6.31
CA PRO A 595 18.30 -26.84 -7.02
C PRO A 595 19.04 -27.79 -6.06
N THR A 596 19.23 -29.03 -6.50
CA THR A 596 20.12 -30.03 -5.92
C THR A 596 21.17 -30.40 -6.95
N PHE A 597 22.43 -30.02 -6.68
CA PHE A 597 23.56 -30.32 -7.54
C PHE A 597 23.87 -31.83 -7.58
N VAL A 598 24.11 -32.35 -8.78
CA VAL A 598 24.45 -33.75 -9.04
C VAL A 598 25.71 -33.85 -9.88
N ASN A 599 26.54 -34.87 -9.61
CA ASN A 599 27.78 -35.10 -10.36
C ASN A 599 27.95 -36.58 -10.71
N MET A 600 27.39 -36.98 -11.85
CA MET A 600 27.39 -38.37 -12.30
C MET A 600 28.40 -38.69 -13.42
N GLY A 601 29.22 -37.72 -13.86
CA GLY A 601 30.27 -37.95 -14.86
C GLY A 601 29.84 -37.83 -16.34
N GLY A 602 30.75 -38.18 -17.25
CA GLY A 602 30.68 -37.85 -18.68
C GLY A 602 29.73 -38.73 -19.49
N GLY A 603 28.56 -38.18 -19.84
CA GLY A 603 27.61 -38.78 -20.78
C GLY A 603 26.14 -38.73 -20.33
N MET A 604 25.93 -38.44 -19.06
CA MET A 604 24.60 -38.35 -18.45
C MET A 604 23.83 -37.15 -19.00
N ARG A 605 22.69 -37.38 -19.64
CA ARG A 605 21.87 -36.39 -20.34
C ARG A 605 20.72 -35.85 -19.50
N GLY A 606 20.14 -36.66 -18.64
CA GLY A 606 19.11 -36.22 -17.69
C GLY A 606 18.14 -37.32 -17.28
N ALA A 607 17.00 -36.94 -16.70
CA ALA A 607 16.12 -37.83 -15.94
C ALA A 607 15.04 -38.50 -16.81
N THR A 608 14.86 -39.81 -16.65
CA THR A 608 13.95 -40.62 -17.48
C THR A 608 12.83 -41.32 -16.71
N ALA A 609 13.01 -41.51 -15.41
CA ALA A 609 12.07 -42.17 -14.50
C ALA A 609 12.33 -41.72 -13.05
N ALA A 610 11.34 -41.85 -12.18
CA ALA A 610 11.49 -41.62 -10.75
C ALA A 610 10.69 -42.66 -9.94
N ALA A 611 11.20 -43.02 -8.76
CA ALA A 611 10.51 -43.84 -7.78
C ALA A 611 10.99 -43.46 -6.37
N ALA A 612 10.11 -43.52 -5.38
CA ALA A 612 10.45 -43.18 -4.00
C ALA A 612 10.25 -44.38 -3.07
N LEU A 613 11.19 -44.61 -2.16
CA LEU A 613 11.10 -45.63 -1.11
C LEU A 613 11.58 -45.04 0.22
N GLY A 614 10.70 -45.03 1.21
CA GLY A 614 10.98 -44.44 2.52
C GLY A 614 11.25 -42.94 2.41
N THR A 615 12.49 -42.53 2.68
CA THR A 615 12.96 -41.13 2.62
C THR A 615 13.82 -40.84 1.39
N THR A 616 14.01 -41.82 0.50
CA THR A 616 14.91 -41.72 -0.65
C THR A 616 14.12 -41.60 -1.94
N LEU A 617 14.43 -40.57 -2.73
CA LEU A 617 14.02 -40.47 -4.12
C LEU A 617 15.10 -41.13 -4.99
N TYR A 618 14.70 -42.04 -5.87
CA TYR A 618 15.56 -42.63 -6.89
C TYR A 618 15.18 -42.02 -8.24
N VAL A 619 16.16 -41.46 -8.94
CA VAL A 619 15.98 -40.87 -10.28
C VAL A 619 16.78 -41.68 -11.29
N GLY A 620 16.11 -42.22 -12.31
CA GLY A 620 16.75 -42.92 -13.41
C GLY A 620 17.30 -41.92 -14.42
N ILE A 621 18.52 -42.15 -14.90
CA ILE A 621 19.27 -41.20 -15.72
C ILE A 621 19.68 -41.83 -17.06
N ALA A 622 19.52 -41.08 -18.14
CA ALA A 622 19.99 -41.43 -19.47
C ALA A 622 21.49 -41.15 -19.64
N ASP A 623 22.24 -42.08 -20.24
CA ASP A 623 23.59 -41.87 -20.79
C ASP A 623 23.49 -41.82 -22.33
N GLY A 624 23.58 -40.60 -22.88
CA GLY A 624 23.49 -40.31 -24.31
C GLY A 624 24.81 -39.92 -24.95
N GLY A 625 25.94 -40.30 -24.35
CA GLY A 625 27.24 -40.24 -25.00
C GLY A 625 28.36 -40.30 -23.98
N GLY A 626 28.91 -41.48 -23.80
CA GLY A 626 29.82 -41.83 -22.73
C GLY A 626 29.95 -43.34 -22.64
N SER A 627 30.00 -43.86 -21.41
CA SER A 627 30.17 -45.28 -21.09
C SER A 627 29.08 -46.21 -21.62
N GLY A 628 27.90 -45.67 -21.95
CA GLY A 628 26.72 -46.45 -22.36
C GLY A 628 26.05 -47.16 -21.19
N ILE A 629 26.24 -46.66 -19.96
CA ILE A 629 25.77 -47.27 -18.72
C ILE A 629 24.74 -46.32 -18.09
N PRO A 630 23.45 -46.68 -18.04
CA PRO A 630 22.46 -45.87 -17.34
C PRO A 630 22.73 -45.93 -15.83
N GLY A 631 22.32 -44.88 -15.13
CA GLY A 631 22.51 -44.75 -13.69
C GLY A 631 21.21 -44.50 -12.97
N VAL A 632 21.16 -44.89 -11.70
CA VAL A 632 20.16 -44.41 -10.75
C VAL A 632 20.84 -43.47 -9.77
N LEU A 633 20.18 -42.34 -9.53
CA LEU A 633 20.58 -41.28 -8.61
C LEU A 633 19.70 -41.37 -7.35
N PRO A 634 20.17 -42.01 -6.26
CA PRO A 634 19.51 -41.91 -4.97
C PRO A 634 19.76 -40.52 -4.34
N ILE A 635 18.69 -39.83 -3.96
CA ILE A 635 18.70 -38.55 -3.25
C ILE A 635 17.91 -38.74 -1.96
N VAL A 636 18.61 -38.71 -0.82
CA VAL A 636 18.00 -38.90 0.50
C VAL A 636 17.59 -37.54 1.08
N GLN A 637 16.51 -37.49 1.86
CA GLN A 637 16.19 -36.29 2.63
C GLN A 637 17.32 -35.91 3.63
N PRO A 638 17.60 -34.62 3.84
CA PRO A 638 17.00 -33.44 3.20
C PRO A 638 17.58 -33.27 1.78
N PHE A 639 16.74 -33.22 0.75
CA PHE A 639 17.14 -33.27 -0.67
C PHE A 639 18.10 -32.14 -1.05
N ASP A 640 19.38 -32.37 -0.83
CA ASP A 640 20.47 -31.44 -1.06
C ASP A 640 21.68 -32.18 -1.65
N SER A 641 22.67 -31.41 -2.11
CA SER A 641 23.83 -31.95 -2.82
C SER A 641 24.75 -32.85 -1.98
N SER A 642 24.63 -32.84 -0.65
CA SER A 642 25.41 -33.69 0.25
C SER A 642 24.79 -35.07 0.47
N HIS A 643 23.53 -35.25 0.07
CA HIS A 643 22.76 -36.50 0.20
C HIS A 643 22.50 -37.19 -1.14
N VAL A 644 23.27 -36.83 -2.16
CA VAL A 644 23.21 -37.42 -3.50
C VAL A 644 24.21 -38.56 -3.62
N GLY A 645 23.72 -39.78 -3.87
CA GLY A 645 24.55 -40.95 -4.17
C GLY A 645 24.58 -41.29 -5.66
N SER A 646 25.28 -42.35 -6.05
CA SER A 646 25.27 -42.86 -7.43
C SER A 646 25.25 -44.39 -7.45
N ALA A 647 24.29 -44.95 -8.20
CA ALA A 647 24.12 -46.38 -8.37
C ALA A 647 24.10 -46.71 -9.87
N MET A 648 25.26 -47.00 -10.44
CA MET A 648 25.38 -47.35 -11.86
C MET A 648 24.90 -48.78 -12.12
N PHE A 649 24.22 -49.00 -13.24
CA PHE A 649 23.87 -50.36 -13.65
C PHE A 649 25.15 -51.19 -13.88
N PRO A 650 25.25 -52.41 -13.34
CA PRO A 650 26.41 -53.26 -13.60
C PRO A 650 26.41 -53.74 -15.05
N GLY A 651 27.59 -53.93 -15.62
CA GLY A 651 27.76 -54.32 -17.04
C GLY A 651 27.01 -55.58 -17.45
N SER A 652 26.83 -56.54 -16.54
CA SER A 652 26.05 -57.77 -16.75
C SER A 652 24.55 -57.54 -16.92
N LEU A 653 24.04 -56.37 -16.56
CA LEU A 653 22.64 -55.97 -16.66
C LEU A 653 22.40 -54.98 -17.80
N LEU A 654 23.41 -54.66 -18.62
CA LEU A 654 23.28 -53.76 -19.76
C LEU A 654 22.78 -54.48 -21.01
N SER A 655 21.97 -53.76 -21.79
CA SER A 655 21.63 -54.10 -23.16
C SER A 655 21.97 -52.89 -24.04
N THR A 656 23.03 -53.01 -24.83
CA THR A 656 23.79 -51.87 -25.42
C THR A 656 23.26 -51.39 -26.77
N ALA A 657 21.94 -51.31 -26.94
CA ALA A 657 21.36 -50.78 -28.18
C ALA A 657 20.95 -49.30 -27.99
N GLY A 658 21.68 -48.38 -28.62
CA GLY A 658 21.35 -46.94 -28.65
C GLY A 658 21.74 -46.17 -27.38
N THR A 659 20.96 -45.12 -27.07
CA THR A 659 21.10 -44.33 -25.83
C THR A 659 20.68 -45.19 -24.64
N ALA A 660 21.55 -45.29 -23.63
CA ALA A 660 21.27 -46.13 -22.48
C ALA A 660 20.38 -45.38 -21.48
N ILE A 661 19.13 -45.81 -21.34
CA ILE A 661 18.15 -45.15 -20.46
C ILE A 661 17.65 -46.09 -19.36
N VAL A 662 17.30 -45.54 -18.20
CA VAL A 662 16.42 -46.25 -17.28
C VAL A 662 15.01 -46.13 -17.82
N ASP A 663 14.47 -47.21 -18.38
CA ASP A 663 13.17 -47.22 -19.06
C ASP A 663 12.05 -46.88 -18.06
N SER A 664 12.00 -47.62 -16.96
CA SER A 664 11.01 -47.45 -15.89
C SER A 664 11.57 -47.96 -14.58
N MET A 665 10.95 -47.51 -13.49
CA MET A 665 11.26 -47.95 -12.13
C MET A 665 10.00 -48.22 -11.34
N ALA A 666 10.07 -49.17 -10.40
CA ALA A 666 9.01 -49.43 -9.44
C ALA A 666 9.59 -49.93 -8.11
N ILE A 667 8.80 -49.77 -7.05
CA ILE A 667 9.09 -50.36 -5.75
C ILE A 667 8.24 -51.61 -5.59
N PHE A 668 8.88 -52.73 -5.25
CA PHE A 668 8.19 -53.98 -4.96
C PHE A 668 8.91 -54.75 -3.85
N ASN A 669 8.16 -55.23 -2.85
CA ASN A 669 8.67 -55.93 -1.67
C ASN A 669 9.91 -55.27 -1.02
N GLY A 670 9.87 -53.93 -0.91
CA GLY A 670 10.90 -53.14 -0.23
C GLY A 670 12.20 -52.91 -1.01
N ALA A 671 12.24 -53.25 -2.30
CA ALA A 671 13.39 -52.99 -3.16
C ALA A 671 13.02 -52.15 -4.38
N LEU A 672 14.00 -51.40 -4.91
CA LEU A 672 13.88 -50.70 -6.18
C LEU A 672 14.12 -51.67 -7.33
N TYR A 673 13.23 -51.65 -8.31
CA TYR A 673 13.39 -52.32 -9.60
C TYR A 673 13.58 -51.26 -10.67
N ALA A 674 14.54 -51.47 -11.56
CA ALA A 674 14.83 -50.57 -12.65
C ALA A 674 15.12 -51.38 -13.93
N ALA A 675 14.48 -51.02 -15.04
CA ALA A 675 14.67 -51.67 -16.33
C ALA A 675 15.51 -50.84 -17.29
N ASN A 676 16.23 -51.54 -18.17
CA ASN A 676 16.99 -50.94 -19.26
C ASN A 676 17.03 -51.91 -20.46
N ALA A 677 16.52 -51.49 -21.61
CA ALA A 677 16.65 -52.18 -22.90
C ALA A 677 16.28 -53.69 -22.85
N GLY A 678 15.27 -54.04 -22.04
CA GLY A 678 14.80 -55.42 -21.78
C GLY A 678 15.69 -56.26 -20.86
N SER A 679 16.49 -55.58 -20.04
CA SER A 679 17.10 -56.09 -18.83
C SER A 679 16.40 -55.47 -17.60
N CYS A 680 16.65 -56.05 -16.43
CA CYS A 680 16.09 -55.60 -15.16
C CYS A 680 17.12 -55.79 -14.05
N GLY A 681 17.32 -54.75 -13.23
CA GLY A 681 18.09 -54.78 -12.01
C GLY A 681 17.24 -54.45 -10.78
N ARG A 682 17.42 -55.22 -9.71
CA ARG A 682 16.92 -54.92 -8.37
C ARG A 682 18.05 -54.28 -7.56
N TYR A 683 17.78 -53.13 -6.96
CA TYR A 683 18.70 -52.42 -6.07
C TYR A 683 18.14 -52.41 -4.65
N ASP A 684 18.94 -52.91 -3.70
CA ASP A 684 18.59 -52.97 -2.26
C ASP A 684 19.14 -51.78 -1.45
N GLY A 685 19.68 -50.77 -2.13
CA GLY A 685 20.37 -49.63 -1.50
C GLY A 685 21.89 -49.81 -1.41
N VAL A 686 22.41 -51.01 -1.68
CA VAL A 686 23.84 -51.32 -1.64
C VAL A 686 24.32 -51.98 -2.92
N SER A 687 23.58 -52.97 -3.42
CA SER A 687 24.01 -53.84 -4.52
C SER A 687 22.90 -54.09 -5.54
N TRP A 688 23.33 -54.41 -6.77
CA TRP A 688 22.44 -54.76 -7.87
C TRP A 688 22.34 -56.28 -8.03
N THR A 689 21.12 -56.79 -8.18
CA THR A 689 20.84 -58.19 -8.51
C THR A 689 19.99 -58.25 -9.79
N SER A 690 20.25 -59.20 -10.68
CA SER A 690 19.42 -59.38 -11.89
C SER A 690 17.99 -59.77 -11.52
N CYS A 691 17.02 -59.09 -12.13
CA CYS A 691 15.62 -59.52 -12.19
C CYS A 691 15.16 -59.83 -13.61
N LYS A 692 16.09 -59.96 -14.56
CA LYS A 692 15.80 -60.28 -15.95
C LYS A 692 15.13 -61.67 -16.05
N PRO A 693 13.97 -61.80 -16.71
CA PRO A 693 13.34 -63.11 -16.95
C PRO A 693 14.27 -64.07 -17.71
N SER A 694 14.36 -65.32 -17.26
CA SER A 694 15.11 -66.39 -17.95
C SER A 694 14.26 -67.20 -18.94
N ASP A 695 12.96 -66.91 -19.05
CA ASP A 695 12.04 -67.61 -19.93
C ASP A 695 12.41 -67.43 -21.43
N PRO A 696 12.36 -68.50 -22.25
CA PRO A 696 12.65 -68.43 -23.69
C PRO A 696 11.79 -67.42 -24.46
N GLY A 697 10.55 -67.18 -24.03
CA GLY A 697 9.67 -66.14 -24.59
C GLY A 697 10.21 -64.73 -24.40
N TRP A 698 10.95 -64.48 -23.32
CA TRP A 698 11.64 -63.21 -23.10
C TRP A 698 12.93 -63.15 -23.91
N THR A 699 13.79 -64.16 -23.78
CA THR A 699 15.13 -64.13 -24.39
C THR A 699 15.11 -64.27 -25.91
N GLY A 700 14.03 -64.80 -26.48
CA GLY A 700 13.88 -65.03 -27.92
C GLY A 700 13.55 -63.79 -28.75
N LEU A 701 13.13 -62.68 -28.12
CA LEU A 701 12.77 -61.44 -28.82
C LEU A 701 13.69 -60.28 -28.43
N THR A 702 14.03 -59.46 -29.42
CA THR A 702 14.89 -58.28 -29.28
C THR A 702 14.07 -57.08 -28.82
N SER A 703 14.48 -56.45 -27.72
CA SER A 703 13.84 -55.22 -27.23
C SER A 703 13.99 -54.06 -28.23
N VAL A 704 13.04 -53.13 -28.24
CA VAL A 704 13.23 -51.85 -28.94
C VAL A 704 14.36 -51.05 -28.29
N SER A 705 14.96 -50.14 -29.06
CA SER A 705 16.00 -49.23 -28.62
C SER A 705 15.72 -47.81 -29.11
N THR A 706 16.25 -46.81 -28.42
CA THR A 706 16.11 -45.41 -28.82
C THR A 706 17.48 -44.76 -29.05
N SER A 707 17.54 -43.80 -29.97
CA SER A 707 18.67 -42.89 -30.16
C SER A 707 18.41 -41.50 -29.59
N LYS A 708 17.25 -41.29 -28.95
CA LYS A 708 16.91 -40.02 -28.32
C LYS A 708 17.71 -39.81 -27.04
N ASN A 709 18.06 -38.56 -26.75
CA ASN A 709 18.72 -38.16 -25.51
C ASN A 709 17.79 -37.44 -24.52
N SER A 710 16.58 -37.08 -24.96
CA SER A 710 15.53 -36.45 -24.18
C SER A 710 14.16 -36.70 -24.83
N ASP A 711 13.12 -36.06 -24.27
CA ASP A 711 11.78 -36.00 -24.87
C ASP A 711 11.15 -37.37 -25.09
N PHE A 712 11.54 -38.33 -24.25
CA PHE A 712 11.09 -39.70 -24.28
C PHE A 712 9.57 -39.79 -24.11
N VAL A 713 8.96 -40.65 -24.92
CA VAL A 713 7.59 -41.15 -24.75
C VAL A 713 7.64 -42.66 -24.50
N PRO A 714 6.56 -43.30 -23.99
CA PRO A 714 6.54 -44.73 -23.71
C PRO A 714 7.00 -45.61 -24.89
N SER A 715 6.66 -45.25 -26.12
CA SER A 715 7.09 -45.99 -27.32
C SER A 715 8.61 -45.98 -27.57
N ASP A 716 9.36 -45.07 -26.95
CA ASP A 716 10.83 -45.03 -27.05
C ASP A 716 11.50 -46.01 -26.07
N LYS A 717 10.75 -46.57 -25.12
CA LYS A 717 11.26 -47.36 -24.00
C LYS A 717 11.05 -48.85 -24.25
N ALA A 718 12.05 -49.66 -23.91
CA ALA A 718 11.95 -51.11 -24.02
C ALA A 718 11.02 -51.69 -22.97
N VAL A 719 11.05 -51.14 -21.75
CA VAL A 719 10.15 -51.48 -20.66
C VAL A 719 9.45 -50.20 -20.21
N PRO A 720 8.43 -49.71 -20.95
CA PRO A 720 7.85 -48.39 -20.72
C PRO A 720 7.27 -48.18 -19.33
N ALA A 721 6.75 -49.23 -18.70
CA ALA A 721 6.10 -49.14 -17.41
C ALA A 721 6.17 -50.46 -16.62
N MET A 722 6.15 -50.32 -15.30
CA MET A 722 6.03 -51.39 -14.32
C MET A 722 4.85 -51.07 -13.40
N ALA A 723 4.08 -52.09 -13.00
CA ALA A 723 2.97 -51.90 -12.06
C ALA A 723 2.90 -53.07 -11.07
N VAL A 724 2.37 -52.82 -9.88
CA VAL A 724 2.17 -53.85 -8.86
C VAL A 724 0.67 -54.06 -8.69
N SER A 725 0.20 -55.30 -8.84
CA SER A 725 -1.20 -55.66 -8.64
C SER A 725 -1.29 -57.09 -8.12
N GLY A 726 -2.19 -57.34 -7.16
CA GLY A 726 -2.43 -58.69 -6.62
C GLY A 726 -1.17 -59.42 -6.13
N ALA A 727 -0.26 -58.70 -5.46
CA ALA A 727 1.04 -59.19 -4.97
C ALA A 727 2.02 -59.68 -6.07
N LYS A 728 1.76 -59.36 -7.34
CA LYS A 728 2.66 -59.58 -8.47
C LYS A 728 3.19 -58.26 -8.99
N MET A 729 4.39 -58.30 -9.57
CA MET A 729 4.95 -57.19 -10.33
C MET A 729 4.80 -57.46 -11.82
N TYR A 730 4.22 -56.53 -12.55
CA TYR A 730 3.94 -56.62 -13.98
C TYR A 730 4.85 -55.70 -14.78
N PHE A 731 5.37 -56.21 -15.90
CA PHE A 731 6.15 -55.48 -16.88
C PHE A 731 5.42 -55.39 -18.20
N ALA A 732 5.39 -54.19 -18.78
CA ALA A 732 5.12 -53.98 -20.18
C ALA A 732 6.45 -53.91 -20.92
N ARG A 733 6.62 -54.68 -22.00
CA ARG A 733 7.85 -54.69 -22.79
C ARG A 733 7.54 -54.51 -24.28
N ASN A 734 8.24 -53.60 -24.93
CA ASN A 734 8.24 -53.42 -26.37
C ASN A 734 9.43 -54.15 -27.00
N THR A 735 9.16 -54.98 -28.00
CA THR A 735 10.16 -55.67 -28.82
C THR A 735 10.05 -55.24 -30.28
N THR A 736 11.07 -55.48 -31.08
CA THR A 736 11.03 -55.21 -32.53
C THR A 736 9.95 -56.02 -33.27
N SER A 737 9.41 -57.07 -32.63
CA SER A 737 8.35 -57.92 -33.18
C SER A 737 6.96 -57.56 -32.66
N GLY A 738 6.85 -56.74 -31.61
CA GLY A 738 5.59 -56.39 -30.95
C GLY A 738 5.70 -56.39 -29.42
N PRO A 739 4.60 -56.07 -28.71
CA PRO A 739 4.59 -55.93 -27.27
C PRO A 739 4.45 -57.28 -26.54
N GLN A 740 4.99 -57.34 -25.32
CA GLN A 740 4.82 -58.45 -24.38
C GLN A 740 4.38 -57.89 -23.02
N LEU A 741 3.63 -58.70 -22.28
CA LEU A 741 3.34 -58.49 -20.86
C LEU A 741 3.93 -59.64 -20.06
N TRP A 742 4.51 -59.32 -18.91
CA TRP A 742 5.13 -60.30 -18.02
C TRP A 742 4.73 -60.04 -16.59
N ALA A 743 4.55 -61.11 -15.81
CA ALA A 743 4.28 -61.02 -14.38
C ALA A 743 5.31 -61.83 -13.60
N CYS A 744 5.88 -61.21 -12.58
CA CYS A 744 6.67 -61.86 -11.56
C CYS A 744 5.78 -62.22 -10.37
N SER A 745 5.84 -63.48 -9.94
CA SER A 745 5.07 -63.99 -8.80
C SER A 745 5.98 -64.74 -7.82
N PRO A 746 6.79 -64.03 -7.02
CA PRO A 746 7.71 -64.65 -6.08
C PRO A 746 6.94 -65.17 -4.84
N ALA A 747 7.61 -65.95 -3.99
CA ALA A 747 7.08 -66.29 -2.68
C ALA A 747 6.78 -65.02 -1.85
N THR A 748 5.81 -65.08 -0.94
CA THR A 748 5.33 -63.91 -0.19
C THR A 748 6.47 -63.15 0.50
N GLY A 749 6.54 -61.84 0.25
CA GLY A 749 7.57 -60.95 0.80
C GLY A 749 8.97 -61.14 0.21
N GLN A 750 9.15 -62.07 -0.74
CA GLN A 750 10.42 -62.27 -1.42
C GLN A 750 10.51 -61.40 -2.68
N PRO A 751 11.71 -60.90 -3.02
CA PRO A 751 11.92 -60.19 -4.27
C PRO A 751 11.89 -61.14 -5.48
N CYS A 752 11.53 -60.62 -6.65
CA CYS A 752 11.61 -61.32 -7.93
C CYS A 752 13.02 -61.83 -8.25
N THR A 753 13.11 -63.09 -8.65
CA THR A 753 14.27 -63.73 -9.29
C THR A 753 14.02 -63.92 -10.79
N SER A 754 15.04 -64.37 -11.53
CA SER A 754 14.91 -64.58 -12.99
C SER A 754 13.89 -65.67 -13.37
N THR A 755 13.57 -66.59 -12.47
CA THR A 755 12.67 -67.73 -12.71
C THR A 755 11.23 -67.49 -12.28
N ASP A 756 10.93 -66.39 -11.60
CA ASP A 756 9.58 -66.11 -11.07
C ASP A 756 8.63 -65.49 -12.11
N TRP A 757 9.11 -65.35 -13.34
CA TRP A 757 8.44 -64.62 -14.42
C TRP A 757 7.67 -65.54 -15.36
N ALA A 758 6.44 -65.14 -15.68
CA ALA A 758 5.62 -65.77 -16.71
C ALA A 758 5.04 -64.71 -17.65
N GLN A 759 4.88 -65.06 -18.93
CA GLN A 759 4.21 -64.19 -19.89
C GLN A 759 2.71 -64.07 -19.54
N VAL A 760 2.18 -62.87 -19.65
CA VAL A 760 0.78 -62.52 -19.37
C VAL A 760 0.05 -62.29 -20.69
N ALA A 761 -1.17 -62.80 -20.78
CA ALA A 761 -2.03 -62.65 -21.95
C ALA A 761 -1.30 -62.93 -23.29
N PRO A 762 -0.61 -64.08 -23.43
CA PRO A 762 -0.02 -64.45 -24.72
C PRO A 762 -1.12 -64.56 -25.77
N ASN A 763 -0.81 -64.19 -27.01
CA ASN A 763 -1.71 -64.44 -28.12
C ASN A 763 -2.03 -65.94 -28.22
N THR A 764 -3.27 -66.25 -28.58
CA THR A 764 -3.70 -67.64 -28.84
C THR A 764 -3.50 -68.02 -30.31
N THR A 765 -3.29 -67.03 -31.17
CA THR A 765 -3.04 -67.18 -32.61
C THR A 765 -1.85 -66.32 -33.06
N GLY A 766 -1.24 -66.65 -34.20
CA GLY A 766 -0.06 -65.92 -34.69
C GLY A 766 1.17 -66.13 -33.80
N ASN A 767 1.85 -65.05 -33.42
CA ASN A 767 3.04 -65.13 -32.57
C ASN A 767 2.65 -65.23 -31.08
N LEU A 768 2.75 -66.43 -30.52
CA LEU A 768 2.42 -66.75 -29.13
C LEU A 768 3.35 -66.07 -28.11
N GLN A 769 4.53 -65.58 -28.54
CA GLN A 769 5.47 -64.85 -27.68
C GLN A 769 5.07 -63.38 -27.50
N LEU A 770 3.97 -62.91 -28.10
CA LEU A 770 3.49 -61.53 -27.97
C LEU A 770 2.21 -61.48 -27.13
N SER A 771 1.95 -60.32 -26.53
CA SER A 771 0.77 -60.04 -25.72
C SER A 771 -0.03 -58.91 -26.35
N GLN A 772 -0.79 -59.24 -27.40
CA GLN A 772 -1.56 -58.29 -28.22
C GLN A 772 -3.06 -58.59 -28.22
N PHE A 773 -3.53 -59.47 -27.32
CA PHE A 773 -4.94 -59.88 -27.26
C PHE A 773 -5.48 -60.39 -28.61
N ASP A 774 -4.64 -61.10 -29.38
CA ASP A 774 -4.94 -61.60 -30.72
C ASP A 774 -5.25 -60.51 -31.77
N ASP A 775 -4.90 -59.25 -31.50
CA ASP A 775 -5.00 -58.12 -32.44
C ASP A 775 -3.58 -57.69 -32.91
N PRO A 776 -3.16 -58.09 -34.13
CA PRO A 776 -1.83 -57.77 -34.63
C PRO A 776 -1.61 -56.28 -34.91
N THR A 777 -2.66 -55.45 -34.86
CA THR A 777 -2.53 -53.99 -35.03
C THR A 777 -2.00 -53.28 -33.78
N LEU A 778 -2.01 -53.96 -32.63
CA LEU A 778 -1.48 -53.43 -31.36
C LEU A 778 0.05 -53.55 -31.33
N GLY A 779 0.74 -52.61 -31.99
CA GLY A 779 2.18 -52.70 -32.24
C GLY A 779 3.07 -52.32 -31.06
N THR A 780 2.57 -51.50 -30.13
CA THR A 780 3.36 -50.94 -29.02
C THR A 780 2.50 -50.86 -27.77
N VAL A 781 2.99 -51.36 -26.64
CA VAL A 781 2.39 -51.11 -25.32
C VAL A 781 2.97 -49.81 -24.76
N SER A 782 2.10 -48.89 -24.34
CA SER A 782 2.48 -47.54 -23.91
C SER A 782 1.88 -47.14 -22.56
N LEU A 783 1.05 -48.00 -21.95
CA LEU A 783 0.51 -47.83 -20.61
C LEU A 783 0.50 -49.17 -19.87
N LEU A 784 0.98 -49.16 -18.63
CA LEU A 784 0.73 -50.20 -17.64
C LEU A 784 0.53 -49.53 -16.28
N ALA A 785 -0.68 -49.62 -15.74
CA ALA A 785 -1.05 -48.98 -14.48
C ALA A 785 -1.91 -49.93 -13.66
N ALA A 786 -1.87 -49.81 -12.34
CA ALA A 786 -2.66 -50.65 -11.44
C ALA A 786 -3.40 -49.79 -10.42
N THR A 787 -4.69 -50.09 -10.25
CA THR A 787 -5.48 -49.70 -9.08
C THR A 787 -5.49 -50.87 -8.09
N ALA A 788 -6.08 -50.69 -6.93
CA ALA A 788 -6.30 -51.74 -5.95
C ALA A 788 -7.15 -52.91 -6.49
N GLN A 789 -7.94 -52.68 -7.56
CA GLN A 789 -8.89 -53.66 -8.11
C GLN A 789 -8.44 -54.24 -9.45
N HIS A 790 -7.79 -53.43 -10.30
CA HIS A 790 -7.57 -53.77 -11.70
C HIS A 790 -6.17 -53.37 -12.19
N LEU A 791 -5.69 -54.15 -13.16
CA LEU A 791 -4.52 -53.83 -13.97
C LEU A 791 -4.99 -53.32 -15.33
N TYR A 792 -4.40 -52.23 -15.79
CA TYR A 792 -4.74 -51.56 -17.04
C TYR A 792 -3.55 -51.63 -17.98
N VAL A 793 -3.84 -51.96 -19.24
CA VAL A 793 -2.84 -52.03 -20.30
C VAL A 793 -3.34 -51.21 -21.49
N GLY A 794 -2.50 -50.32 -22.00
CA GLY A 794 -2.82 -49.48 -23.16
C GLY A 794 -1.82 -49.65 -24.29
N TYR A 795 -2.34 -49.68 -25.52
CA TYR A 795 -1.56 -49.86 -26.73
C TYR A 795 -1.74 -48.71 -27.70
N ASP A 796 -0.65 -48.33 -28.35
CA ASP A 796 -0.69 -47.46 -29.53
C ASP A 796 -1.14 -48.27 -30.74
N SER A 797 -2.01 -47.69 -31.56
CA SER A 797 -2.50 -48.31 -32.78
C SER A 797 -2.95 -47.27 -33.79
N ALA A 798 -2.71 -47.54 -35.07
CA ALA A 798 -3.17 -46.71 -36.18
C ALA A 798 -4.71 -46.63 -36.24
N GLY A 799 -5.42 -47.66 -35.75
CA GLY A 799 -6.88 -47.68 -35.61
C GLY A 799 -7.41 -46.96 -34.35
N GLY A 800 -6.52 -46.30 -33.62
CA GLY A 800 -6.79 -45.63 -32.36
C GLY A 800 -6.33 -46.45 -31.15
N VAL A 801 -5.90 -45.75 -30.10
CA VAL A 801 -5.46 -46.33 -28.83
C VAL A 801 -6.45 -47.36 -28.32
N ALA A 802 -5.93 -48.49 -27.85
CA ALA A 802 -6.73 -49.57 -27.26
C ALA A 802 -6.39 -49.71 -25.77
N LEU A 803 -7.41 -49.64 -24.91
CA LEU A 803 -7.28 -49.83 -23.47
C LEU A 803 -7.96 -51.13 -23.03
N PHE A 804 -7.22 -51.94 -22.28
CA PHE A 804 -7.67 -53.16 -21.66
C PHE A 804 -7.60 -53.03 -20.14
N ARG A 805 -8.60 -53.58 -19.46
CA ARG A 805 -8.68 -53.60 -18.01
C ARG A 805 -8.90 -55.04 -17.55
N SER A 806 -8.19 -55.46 -16.51
CA SER A 806 -8.38 -56.78 -15.94
C SER A 806 -9.71 -56.88 -15.19
N THR A 807 -10.25 -58.09 -15.11
CA THR A 807 -11.44 -58.43 -14.32
C THR A 807 -11.08 -59.01 -12.94
N THR A 808 -9.79 -59.23 -12.70
CA THR A 808 -9.22 -59.74 -11.45
C THR A 808 -7.99 -58.92 -11.06
N THR A 809 -7.58 -59.00 -9.79
CA THR A 809 -6.42 -58.28 -9.24
C THR A 809 -5.07 -58.92 -9.60
N ALA A 810 -5.04 -60.14 -10.14
CA ALA A 810 -3.79 -60.86 -10.44
C ALA A 810 -3.85 -61.58 -11.80
N PRO A 811 -4.18 -60.86 -12.89
CA PRO A 811 -4.40 -61.45 -14.20
C PRO A 811 -3.16 -62.20 -14.73
N SER A 812 -3.41 -63.20 -15.56
CA SER A 812 -2.38 -64.05 -16.17
C SER A 812 -2.70 -64.41 -17.62
N ALA A 813 -3.98 -64.57 -17.98
CA ALA A 813 -4.43 -64.93 -19.33
C ALA A 813 -5.11 -63.75 -20.03
N GLY A 814 -5.25 -63.82 -21.36
CA GLY A 814 -5.95 -62.79 -22.13
C GLY A 814 -7.42 -62.66 -21.75
N ALA A 815 -8.07 -63.78 -21.39
CA ALA A 815 -9.45 -63.82 -20.90
C ALA A 815 -9.67 -63.08 -19.57
N ASP A 816 -8.59 -62.80 -18.82
CA ASP A 816 -8.68 -62.00 -17.60
C ASP A 816 -8.86 -60.51 -17.89
N PHE A 817 -8.77 -60.09 -19.15
CA PHE A 817 -8.91 -58.69 -19.57
C PHE A 817 -10.12 -58.48 -20.48
N GLN A 818 -10.63 -57.25 -20.43
CA GLN A 818 -11.67 -56.77 -21.33
C GLN A 818 -11.26 -55.42 -21.90
N ARG A 819 -11.63 -55.17 -23.15
CA ARG A 819 -11.48 -53.84 -23.74
C ARG A 819 -12.42 -52.88 -23.01
N TRP A 820 -11.87 -51.80 -22.47
CA TRP A 820 -12.58 -50.97 -21.50
C TRP A 820 -13.10 -49.65 -22.08
N ALA A 821 -12.37 -49.07 -23.03
CA ALA A 821 -12.74 -47.80 -23.65
C ALA A 821 -12.92 -47.97 -25.16
N THR A 822 -13.71 -47.06 -25.76
CA THR A 822 -13.84 -46.95 -27.22
C THR A 822 -12.48 -46.74 -27.88
N SER A 823 -12.30 -47.30 -29.10
CA SER A 823 -11.06 -47.12 -29.88
C SER A 823 -10.69 -45.64 -30.01
N GLY A 824 -9.42 -45.32 -29.75
CA GLY A 824 -8.92 -43.93 -29.80
C GLY A 824 -9.60 -42.98 -28.82
N LEU A 825 -10.21 -43.51 -27.75
CA LEU A 825 -10.96 -42.78 -26.72
C LEU A 825 -12.14 -41.95 -27.27
N GLY A 826 -12.65 -42.33 -28.45
CA GLY A 826 -13.69 -41.56 -29.15
C GLY A 826 -13.20 -40.29 -29.84
N ALA A 827 -11.89 -40.00 -29.79
CA ALA A 827 -11.26 -38.80 -30.37
C ALA A 827 -10.18 -39.13 -31.42
N ASN A 828 -10.13 -40.38 -31.91
CA ASN A 828 -9.14 -40.87 -32.89
C ASN A 828 -7.68 -40.68 -32.44
N LEU A 829 -7.42 -40.75 -31.14
CA LEU A 829 -6.06 -40.70 -30.59
C LEU A 829 -5.36 -42.01 -30.91
N THR A 830 -4.12 -41.94 -31.36
CA THR A 830 -3.35 -43.10 -31.85
C THR A 830 -2.13 -43.41 -31.01
N GLN A 831 -1.71 -42.50 -30.14
CA GLN A 831 -0.51 -42.63 -29.32
C GLN A 831 -0.77 -42.17 -27.88
N ILE A 832 -0.42 -43.01 -26.90
CA ILE A 832 -0.30 -42.65 -25.49
C ILE A 832 1.10 -42.09 -25.25
N VAL A 833 1.17 -40.92 -24.63
CA VAL A 833 2.43 -40.21 -24.35
C VAL A 833 2.80 -40.21 -22.86
N ASP A 834 1.84 -40.42 -21.98
CA ASP A 834 2.07 -40.66 -20.54
C ASP A 834 0.83 -41.29 -19.90
N GLY A 835 0.97 -41.92 -18.73
CA GLY A 835 -0.19 -42.35 -17.97
C GLY A 835 0.12 -43.13 -16.69
N HIS A 836 -0.72 -42.91 -15.68
CA HIS A 836 -0.50 -43.36 -14.31
C HIS A 836 -1.83 -43.64 -13.59
N ALA A 837 -1.81 -44.55 -12.62
CA ALA A 837 -2.88 -44.67 -11.64
C ALA A 837 -2.69 -43.61 -10.56
N LEU A 838 -3.69 -42.75 -10.37
CA LEU A 838 -3.68 -41.65 -9.42
C LEU A 838 -4.77 -41.84 -8.36
N THR A 839 -4.47 -41.50 -7.12
CA THR A 839 -5.39 -41.64 -5.98
C THR A 839 -5.85 -40.26 -5.50
N PHE A 840 -7.17 -40.07 -5.37
CA PHE A 840 -7.79 -38.87 -4.83
C PHE A 840 -8.77 -39.25 -3.72
N GLY A 841 -8.33 -39.09 -2.46
CA GLY A 841 -9.09 -39.58 -1.30
C GLY A 841 -9.17 -41.11 -1.32
N THR A 842 -10.39 -41.66 -1.39
CA THR A 842 -10.62 -43.12 -1.47
C THR A 842 -10.83 -43.62 -2.90
N ARG A 843 -10.74 -42.75 -3.90
CA ARG A 843 -10.97 -43.11 -5.31
C ARG A 843 -9.65 -43.20 -6.05
N GLU A 844 -9.55 -44.18 -6.93
CA GLU A 844 -8.42 -44.36 -7.81
C GLU A 844 -8.90 -44.26 -9.25
N TYR A 845 -8.12 -43.60 -10.09
CA TYR A 845 -8.39 -43.46 -11.51
C TYR A 845 -7.10 -43.68 -12.28
N VAL A 846 -7.19 -44.24 -13.47
CA VAL A 846 -6.07 -44.19 -14.41
C VAL A 846 -6.22 -42.95 -15.26
N TYR A 847 -5.22 -42.07 -15.21
CA TYR A 847 -5.10 -40.93 -16.09
C TYR A 847 -4.13 -41.28 -17.21
N LEU A 848 -4.43 -40.83 -18.42
CA LEU A 848 -3.54 -40.95 -19.55
C LEU A 848 -3.54 -39.67 -20.38
N SER A 849 -2.35 -39.31 -20.84
CA SER A 849 -2.11 -38.30 -21.85
C SER A 849 -1.95 -39.02 -23.19
N ALA A 850 -2.74 -38.65 -24.20
CA ALA A 850 -2.73 -39.26 -25.52
C ALA A 850 -2.93 -38.22 -26.63
N ARG A 851 -2.52 -38.53 -27.85
CA ARG A 851 -2.64 -37.63 -29.00
C ARG A 851 -2.95 -38.39 -30.29
N SER A 852 -3.44 -37.65 -31.29
CA SER A 852 -3.38 -38.10 -32.68
C SER A 852 -1.96 -37.89 -33.25
N ALA A 853 -1.69 -38.40 -34.45
CA ALA A 853 -0.35 -38.36 -35.05
C ALA A 853 0.31 -36.97 -35.12
N SER A 854 -0.48 -35.89 -35.23
CA SER A 854 0.00 -34.51 -35.30
C SER A 854 -0.86 -33.52 -34.51
N GLY A 855 -1.67 -33.98 -33.56
CA GLY A 855 -2.56 -33.14 -32.75
C GLY A 855 -1.99 -32.81 -31.37
N PRO A 856 -2.63 -31.88 -30.65
CA PRO A 856 -2.29 -31.58 -29.26
C PRO A 856 -2.53 -32.79 -28.35
N VAL A 857 -1.88 -32.77 -27.19
CA VAL A 857 -2.13 -33.74 -26.14
C VAL A 857 -3.50 -33.55 -25.52
N GLN A 858 -4.22 -34.65 -25.39
CA GLN A 858 -5.48 -34.74 -24.67
C GLN A 858 -5.29 -35.63 -23.45
N VAL A 859 -5.97 -35.31 -22.36
CA VAL A 859 -5.91 -36.06 -21.11
C VAL A 859 -7.27 -36.64 -20.81
N TYR A 860 -7.29 -37.91 -20.47
CA TYR A 860 -8.49 -38.66 -20.10
C TYR A 860 -8.29 -39.33 -18.75
N ARG A 861 -9.38 -39.51 -18.02
CA ARG A 861 -9.46 -40.41 -16.88
C ARG A 861 -10.36 -41.59 -17.21
N VAL A 862 -9.99 -42.78 -16.76
CA VAL A 862 -10.82 -43.98 -16.83
C VAL A 862 -11.12 -44.50 -15.43
N ALA A 863 -12.31 -45.09 -15.27
CA ALA A 863 -12.82 -45.56 -14.00
C ALA A 863 -11.99 -46.69 -13.37
N GLN A 864 -12.13 -46.82 -12.05
CA GLN A 864 -11.68 -47.95 -11.23
C GLN A 864 -12.23 -49.29 -11.69
#